data_AF-A0A819Y323-F1
#
_entry.id   AF-A0A819Y323-F1
#
_cell.length_a   1.000
_cell.length_b   1.000
_cell.length_c   1.000
_cell.angle_alpha   90.00
_cell.angle_beta   90.00
_cell.angle_gamma   90.00
#
_symmetry.space_group_name_H-M   'P 1'
#
loop_
_entity.id
_entity.type
_entity.pdbx_description
1 polymer ?
#
loop_
_entity_poly.entity_id
_entity_poly.type
_entity_poly.pdbx_seq_one_letter_code
_entity_poly.pdbx_strand_id
1 'polypeptide(L)'
;MSTLQGTRGRGRGRGSTHAPSPAPPSVSSLTDVSNTSTPTSIETISTSAASDDQEPILPISSTQETSRPDTGISTASSDIRSSEVVSPPTSLGRGRGGVRLKQNIAPADPHWTVNNLTKEQFHSNDRPTKPNELGDLGEQIRVIANYFPILKFPHKGLVYKYQIQIRNKKDLEIHRDRRRLLYNIWLKAFSQKYPQIDKHKIVFDNQSRLLTYDDPLPDIFEDSVIEIISGPNRSNKEEQHTVIVQRVGRPVDLSLLGNLDELFHPESLSNDNIQDLEEVRNVLSIALHEHCSSHAAFVYHRSFFSSTIAEKYGEWDLGLGKALWRGFYSCLVFAKGTHHLLMNLDVKHTVFMKKQPFIEFLCEIMLHSPSGKRKYGRQKNILKADGGDVLNFLDINNLAYHHELDFLVKYCKHLRVRSQDASKPIIYEIQKLALPASQQKFTWKSGKNRVITVQDYYREHYNIELEFPSLPTLEMRNGSYLPMELVDVEPVRMKKITDEQRALVCKSSSMKPDEYYESIEKIREDPKQQCFEQDPFVAAWNLNIDARMIELPARVLPMPEIVYTDQYRVTSRGVKDVGVWEHKSTKFYKPADFPGVWGLINLSSIFQHACEDFYKQLRIVAEDKGIRCCPPEIYEEIDATKNEMAKIEVMLRNTIKKNDNCKFFLVILPLKTHYMNKEAYKNVKKLCELEFGIGIVTQMIEQSNAVIGTKNNKTKWDYAKLSNILLKINTKLNGTNSILTANSTIDRFFSRGHRIMYVGADLSHPAPGTASQISTVAVVASADDIPNRYFKEVYQQQRPPQTRGESREYIVDMKQIMKSLISQYEQLRGCPPTAIVFFRDGISEGEFDSVFEKELTSIREACVALSPCYRPYLTYIVVSKRHHTRFFPTTSE
;
A
#
# COMPACT_ATOMS: atom_id res chain seq x y z
N MET A 1 4.55 -49.46 -32.08
CA MET A 1 4.93 -49.89 -33.45
C MET A 1 4.08 -49.10 -34.46
N SER A 2 4.36 -49.24 -35.77
CA SER A 2 3.77 -48.49 -36.92
C SER A 2 3.84 -46.94 -36.84
N THR A 3 4.64 -46.17 -37.60
CA THR A 3 4.86 -46.03 -39.07
C THR A 3 3.72 -45.32 -39.82
N LEU A 4 3.93 -44.33 -40.71
CA LEU A 4 5.14 -43.63 -41.18
C LEU A 4 4.78 -42.35 -42.00
N GLN A 5 5.76 -41.45 -42.25
CA GLN A 5 5.75 -40.33 -43.23
C GLN A 5 4.77 -39.16 -42.97
N GLY A 6 5.02 -37.89 -43.36
CA GLY A 6 6.16 -37.22 -44.03
C GLY A 6 5.72 -35.89 -44.71
N THR A 7 6.52 -34.89 -45.12
CA THR A 7 7.97 -34.58 -45.05
C THR A 7 8.22 -33.04 -45.24
N ARG A 8 9.49 -32.57 -45.26
CA ARG A 8 10.01 -31.20 -45.56
C ARG A 8 9.92 -30.14 -44.42
N GLY A 9 10.92 -29.27 -44.18
CA GLY A 9 12.36 -29.33 -44.50
C GLY A 9 13.07 -28.00 -44.85
N ARG A 10 14.11 -27.63 -44.07
CA ARG A 10 15.10 -26.51 -44.28
C ARG A 10 14.55 -25.07 -44.10
N GLY A 11 15.31 -24.06 -43.64
CA GLY A 11 16.62 -24.05 -42.96
C GLY A 11 17.69 -23.10 -43.55
N ARG A 12 18.31 -22.25 -42.69
CA ARG A 12 19.36 -21.22 -43.00
C ARG A 12 18.83 -19.95 -43.73
N GLY A 13 19.46 -18.77 -43.67
CA GLY A 13 20.61 -18.28 -42.89
C GLY A 13 21.59 -17.40 -43.70
N ARG A 14 22.27 -16.41 -43.06
CA ARG A 14 23.11 -15.33 -43.64
C ARG A 14 22.30 -14.19 -44.31
N GLY A 15 22.81 -12.97 -44.49
CA GLY A 15 24.10 -12.35 -44.08
C GLY A 15 24.20 -10.89 -44.56
N SER A 16 25.20 -10.12 -44.08
CA SER A 16 25.36 -8.67 -44.37
C SER A 16 26.67 -8.35 -45.10
N THR A 17 26.65 -7.33 -45.99
CA THR A 17 27.79 -6.85 -46.80
C THR A 17 28.01 -5.34 -46.66
N HIS A 18 29.17 -4.83 -47.12
CA HIS A 18 29.71 -3.50 -46.78
C HIS A 18 29.81 -2.51 -47.96
N ALA A 19 29.71 -1.21 -47.62
CA ALA A 19 30.34 -0.03 -48.29
C ALA A 19 29.88 0.34 -49.72
N PRO A 20 30.25 1.54 -50.27
CA PRO A 20 30.98 2.69 -49.70
C PRO A 20 30.24 4.06 -49.81
N SER A 21 30.92 5.15 -49.44
CA SER A 21 30.45 6.57 -49.43
C SER A 21 30.38 7.24 -50.83
N PRO A 22 29.85 8.49 -50.93
CA PRO A 22 30.74 9.66 -50.97
C PRO A 22 30.26 10.88 -50.14
N ALA A 23 30.97 12.01 -50.25
CA ALA A 23 30.73 13.32 -49.60
C ALA A 23 30.98 14.46 -50.63
N PRO A 24 31.24 15.73 -50.22
CA PRO A 24 30.39 16.72 -49.53
C PRO A 24 29.88 17.80 -50.55
N PRO A 25 29.43 19.01 -50.12
CA PRO A 25 30.40 20.11 -49.89
C PRO A 25 30.03 21.06 -48.72
N SER A 26 30.98 21.95 -48.42
CA SER A 26 30.92 23.02 -47.41
C SER A 26 30.53 24.39 -47.99
N VAL A 27 29.95 25.26 -47.18
CA VAL A 27 30.10 26.73 -47.29
C VAL A 27 30.29 27.31 -45.88
N SER A 28 31.07 28.40 -45.80
CA SER A 28 31.39 29.20 -44.59
C SER A 28 30.29 30.28 -44.35
N SER A 29 30.43 31.38 -43.58
CA SER A 29 31.55 32.09 -42.93
C SER A 29 31.01 33.25 -42.09
N LEU A 30 31.68 33.60 -40.96
CA LEU A 30 31.79 34.96 -40.37
C LEU A 30 30.45 35.63 -39.90
N THR A 31 30.38 36.67 -39.06
CA THR A 31 31.30 37.41 -38.14
C THR A 31 30.40 37.87 -36.97
N ASP A 32 30.79 37.86 -35.69
CA ASP A 32 31.69 38.81 -34.98
C ASP A 32 31.16 40.26 -34.82
N VAL A 33 31.70 40.97 -33.81
CA VAL A 33 31.25 42.26 -33.20
C VAL A 33 30.18 42.08 -32.10
N SER A 34 30.44 42.07 -30.78
CA SER A 34 31.50 42.56 -29.86
C SER A 34 31.19 43.87 -29.09
N ASN A 35 31.30 43.79 -27.76
CA ASN A 35 31.46 44.88 -26.76
C ASN A 35 30.27 45.88 -26.60
N THR A 36 29.93 46.39 -25.41
CA THR A 36 30.81 47.08 -24.43
C THR A 36 30.48 46.92 -22.94
N SER A 37 31.55 47.02 -22.13
CA SER A 37 31.69 47.52 -20.73
C SER A 37 30.52 48.33 -20.13
N THR A 38 30.04 48.12 -18.88
CA THR A 38 30.67 48.31 -17.52
C THR A 38 31.11 49.76 -17.21
N PRO A 39 31.12 50.26 -15.95
CA PRO A 39 31.07 49.59 -14.62
C PRO A 39 29.89 50.11 -13.73
N THR A 40 29.82 50.17 -12.37
CA THR A 40 30.81 50.48 -11.30
C THR A 40 30.35 50.04 -9.87
N SER A 41 31.33 49.79 -8.99
CA SER A 41 31.33 49.86 -7.49
C SER A 41 30.12 49.29 -6.70
N ILE A 42 30.21 48.20 -5.95
CA ILE A 42 31.04 47.94 -4.74
C ILE A 42 30.69 48.87 -3.56
N GLU A 43 30.15 48.26 -2.49
CA GLU A 43 30.59 48.52 -1.12
C GLU A 43 30.44 47.24 -0.27
N THR A 44 31.27 47.05 0.76
CA THR A 44 31.36 45.82 1.56
C THR A 44 31.66 46.12 3.03
N ILE A 45 30.97 45.46 3.97
CA ILE A 45 31.38 45.28 5.37
C ILE A 45 30.66 44.05 5.97
N SER A 46 31.28 43.42 6.98
CA SER A 46 30.83 42.23 7.73
C SER A 46 30.24 42.65 9.12
N THR A 47 29.66 41.83 10.02
CA THR A 47 30.04 40.51 10.58
C THR A 47 28.90 39.82 11.38
N SER A 48 29.02 38.49 11.57
CA SER A 48 28.67 37.67 12.78
C SER A 48 27.31 37.77 13.54
N ALA A 49 26.51 36.70 13.40
CA ALA A 49 26.07 35.72 14.43
C ALA A 49 25.23 36.08 15.70
N ALA A 50 24.29 35.16 16.01
CA ALA A 50 23.59 34.90 17.31
C ALA A 50 22.58 35.99 17.80
N SER A 51 21.54 35.69 18.60
CA SER A 51 20.95 34.44 19.15
C SER A 51 19.45 34.63 19.47
N ASP A 52 18.74 33.53 19.72
CA ASP A 52 17.51 33.32 20.54
C ASP A 52 16.43 34.42 20.72
N ASP A 53 15.17 33.99 20.66
CA ASP A 53 14.15 34.44 21.63
C ASP A 53 13.01 33.40 21.80
N GLN A 54 12.31 33.42 22.95
CA GLN A 54 11.27 32.45 23.33
C GLN A 54 9.99 33.13 23.89
N GLU A 55 8.87 32.37 23.89
CA GLU A 55 7.71 32.55 24.80
C GLU A 55 6.88 33.85 24.67
N PRO A 56 5.77 34.06 25.42
CA PRO A 56 5.05 33.16 26.36
C PRO A 56 3.55 32.91 26.00
N ILE A 57 2.73 32.58 27.01
CA ILE A 57 1.45 31.83 26.94
C ILE A 57 0.35 32.50 27.83
N LEU A 58 -0.94 32.43 27.42
CA LEU A 58 -2.18 32.69 28.23
C LEU A 58 -2.42 34.15 28.73
N PRO A 59 -3.55 34.51 29.43
CA PRO A 59 -4.76 33.74 29.80
C PRO A 59 -6.16 34.35 29.51
N ILE A 60 -7.14 33.45 29.38
CA ILE A 60 -8.48 33.39 30.03
C ILE A 60 -9.08 34.68 30.66
N SER A 61 -10.29 35.06 30.25
CA SER A 61 -11.31 35.73 31.11
C SER A 61 -12.73 35.46 30.58
N SER A 62 -13.75 35.56 31.45
CA SER A 62 -15.10 34.98 31.20
C SER A 62 -16.19 35.55 32.13
N THR A 63 -17.29 36.11 31.59
CA THR A 63 -18.48 36.54 32.37
C THR A 63 -19.82 36.53 31.60
N GLN A 64 -20.83 35.92 32.26
CA GLN A 64 -22.26 36.30 32.43
C GLN A 64 -23.02 37.07 31.32
N GLU A 65 -24.15 36.56 30.78
CA GLU A 65 -25.50 36.37 31.37
C GLU A 65 -26.34 37.65 31.59
N THR A 66 -27.55 37.71 30.98
CA THR A 66 -28.74 38.33 31.61
C THR A 66 -30.07 37.94 30.92
N SER A 67 -31.04 37.49 31.73
CA SER A 67 -32.52 37.64 31.61
C SER A 67 -33.27 37.55 30.25
N ARG A 68 -34.21 36.58 30.18
CA ARG A 68 -35.55 36.69 29.51
C ARG A 68 -36.52 37.50 30.44
N PRO A 69 -37.86 37.65 30.21
CA PRO A 69 -38.76 37.21 29.12
C PRO A 69 -39.77 38.34 28.70
N ASP A 70 -41.00 38.20 28.15
CA ASP A 70 -41.77 37.16 27.42
C ASP A 70 -42.90 37.84 26.57
N THR A 71 -43.65 37.07 25.76
CA THR A 71 -44.94 37.41 25.04
C THR A 71 -44.89 38.54 23.98
N GLY A 72 -45.69 38.54 22.90
CA GLY A 72 -46.60 37.54 22.30
C GLY A 72 -47.64 38.19 21.34
N ILE A 73 -48.21 37.44 20.37
CA ILE A 73 -49.58 37.61 19.76
C ILE A 73 -49.87 39.01 19.10
N SER A 74 -50.22 39.24 17.82
CA SER A 74 -50.97 38.48 16.78
C SER A 74 -51.05 39.28 15.44
N THR A 75 -51.42 38.62 14.31
CA THR A 75 -52.10 39.20 13.09
C THR A 75 -51.37 40.28 12.25
N ALA A 76 -51.69 40.54 10.96
CA ALA A 76 -52.72 40.03 10.03
C ALA A 76 -52.27 40.03 8.53
N SER A 77 -53.15 39.51 7.68
CA SER A 77 -53.13 39.32 6.21
C SER A 77 -52.81 40.51 5.28
N SER A 78 -52.34 40.20 4.07
CA SER A 78 -52.92 40.70 2.79
C SER A 78 -52.47 39.85 1.57
N ASP A 79 -53.27 39.86 0.49
CA ASP A 79 -53.25 38.90 -0.62
C ASP A 79 -52.67 39.44 -1.96
N ILE A 80 -52.87 38.69 -3.07
CA ILE A 80 -52.83 39.09 -4.51
C ILE A 80 -51.41 39.08 -5.16
N ARG A 81 -51.13 38.44 -6.32
CA ARG A 81 -51.96 37.64 -7.28
C ARG A 81 -51.16 36.60 -8.10
N SER A 82 -51.92 35.68 -8.68
CA SER A 82 -51.67 34.63 -9.68
C SER A 82 -50.73 34.86 -10.89
N SER A 83 -50.09 33.78 -11.35
CA SER A 83 -50.07 33.31 -12.76
C SER A 83 -49.90 31.77 -12.83
N GLU A 84 -50.08 31.14 -14.00
CA GLU A 84 -50.60 29.76 -14.11
C GLU A 84 -49.72 28.72 -14.85
N VAL A 85 -49.80 27.45 -14.39
CA VAL A 85 -49.86 26.17 -15.18
C VAL A 85 -48.59 25.79 -15.99
N VAL A 86 -48.09 24.54 -15.97
CA VAL A 86 -48.59 23.31 -16.64
C VAL A 86 -48.27 22.04 -15.83
N SER A 87 -49.16 21.03 -15.90
CA SER A 87 -48.97 19.68 -15.33
C SER A 87 -49.20 18.57 -16.37
N PRO A 88 -48.40 17.47 -16.39
CA PRO A 88 -48.72 16.24 -17.11
C PRO A 88 -49.73 15.35 -16.34
N PRO A 89 -50.38 14.35 -16.99
CA PRO A 89 -51.72 13.91 -16.60
C PRO A 89 -51.79 12.74 -15.60
N THR A 90 -52.95 12.61 -14.97
CA THR A 90 -53.30 11.50 -14.07
C THR A 90 -54.53 10.73 -14.57
N SER A 91 -54.53 9.42 -14.33
CA SER A 91 -55.68 8.57 -13.94
C SER A 91 -56.12 7.45 -14.90
N LEU A 92 -56.34 6.28 -14.28
CA LEU A 92 -57.40 5.32 -14.59
C LEU A 92 -57.71 4.53 -13.30
N GLY A 93 -58.98 4.18 -13.04
CA GLY A 93 -59.37 3.18 -12.04
C GLY A 93 -59.43 3.61 -10.56
N ARG A 94 -60.50 4.30 -10.13
CA ARG A 94 -60.90 4.38 -8.71
C ARG A 94 -61.63 3.10 -8.27
N GLY A 95 -60.92 2.14 -7.68
CA GLY A 95 -61.54 1.03 -6.93
C GLY A 95 -61.67 1.36 -5.44
N ARG A 96 -62.90 1.38 -4.88
CA ARG A 96 -63.11 1.52 -3.42
C ARG A 96 -62.90 0.18 -2.72
N GLY A 97 -61.68 -0.09 -2.25
CA GLY A 97 -61.35 -1.24 -1.40
C GLY A 97 -60.44 -0.83 -0.24
N GLY A 98 -60.99 -0.72 0.96
CA GLY A 98 -60.28 -0.21 2.15
C GLY A 98 -59.33 -1.23 2.79
N VAL A 99 -58.27 -1.65 2.09
CA VAL A 99 -57.24 -2.52 2.67
C VAL A 99 -56.35 -1.71 3.62
N ARG A 100 -56.70 -1.73 4.90
CA ARG A 100 -55.90 -1.14 5.98
C ARG A 100 -54.65 -2.00 6.19
N LEU A 101 -53.57 -1.69 5.46
CA LEU A 101 -52.27 -2.35 5.57
C LEU A 101 -51.77 -2.32 7.02
N LYS A 102 -51.95 -3.43 7.75
CA LYS A 102 -51.26 -3.65 9.01
C LYS A 102 -49.77 -3.77 8.71
N GLN A 103 -48.99 -2.83 9.19
CA GLN A 103 -47.53 -2.93 9.22
C GLN A 103 -47.14 -4.03 10.20
N ASN A 104 -47.10 -5.28 9.73
CA ASN A 104 -46.45 -6.38 10.43
C ASN A 104 -44.93 -6.21 10.32
N ILE A 105 -44.43 -5.17 10.99
CA ILE A 105 -43.02 -4.97 11.29
C ILE A 105 -42.61 -6.13 12.21
N ALA A 106 -41.73 -7.00 11.72
CA ALA A 106 -40.99 -7.88 12.61
C ALA A 106 -40.19 -7.00 13.60
N PRO A 107 -40.12 -7.35 14.89
CA PRO A 107 -39.61 -6.44 15.91
C PRO A 107 -38.18 -6.01 15.60
N ALA A 108 -37.97 -4.70 15.50
CA ALA A 108 -36.63 -4.13 15.62
C ALA A 108 -36.10 -4.37 17.04
N ASP A 109 -34.78 -4.44 17.18
CA ASP A 109 -34.10 -4.65 18.47
C ASP A 109 -34.59 -3.63 19.53
N PRO A 110 -35.30 -4.07 20.59
CA PRO A 110 -35.93 -3.17 21.54
C PRO A 110 -34.97 -2.61 22.59
N HIS A 111 -33.76 -3.19 22.75
CA HIS A 111 -32.82 -2.83 23.84
C HIS A 111 -32.20 -1.45 23.67
N TRP A 112 -32.22 -0.94 22.44
CA TRP A 112 -31.34 0.10 21.93
C TRP A 112 -31.70 1.55 22.44
N THR A 113 -31.87 1.80 23.75
CA THR A 113 -32.44 3.06 24.30
C THR A 113 -31.44 4.19 24.60
N VAL A 114 -31.92 5.44 24.70
CA VAL A 114 -31.08 6.64 24.98
C VAL A 114 -30.29 6.53 26.28
N ASN A 115 -30.85 5.85 27.29
CA ASN A 115 -30.23 5.69 28.62
C ASN A 115 -29.33 4.45 28.73
N ASN A 116 -29.37 3.56 27.72
CA ASN A 116 -28.59 2.33 27.67
C ASN A 116 -27.31 2.48 26.84
N LEU A 117 -27.34 3.27 25.76
CA LEU A 117 -26.21 3.44 24.82
C LEU A 117 -24.91 3.99 25.47
N THR A 118 -25.00 4.54 26.68
CA THR A 118 -23.85 5.01 27.48
C THR A 118 -23.42 4.05 28.59
N LYS A 119 -24.07 2.87 28.69
CA LYS A 119 -23.84 1.83 29.72
C LYS A 119 -23.55 0.46 29.13
N GLU A 120 -24.16 0.15 27.99
CA GLU A 120 -23.86 -1.03 27.19
C GLU A 120 -22.50 -0.83 26.50
N GLN A 121 -21.42 -1.22 27.20
CA GLN A 121 -20.27 -1.78 26.51
C GLN A 121 -20.78 -3.04 25.80
N PHE A 122 -20.68 -3.07 24.47
CA PHE A 122 -20.92 -4.30 23.70
C PHE A 122 -20.12 -5.44 24.33
N HIS A 123 -20.77 -6.57 24.55
CA HIS A 123 -20.08 -7.77 24.95
C HIS A 123 -19.62 -8.53 23.69
N SER A 124 -18.50 -9.24 23.80
CA SER A 124 -17.99 -10.15 22.76
C SER A 124 -19.06 -11.13 22.26
N ASN A 125 -19.98 -11.51 23.15
CA ASN A 125 -21.15 -12.37 22.90
C ASN A 125 -22.22 -11.74 21.97
N ASP A 126 -22.20 -10.41 21.75
CA ASP A 126 -23.13 -9.72 20.84
C ASP A 126 -22.73 -9.90 19.36
N ARG A 127 -21.55 -10.49 19.09
CA ARG A 127 -21.16 -10.89 17.73
C ARG A 127 -22.12 -11.98 17.23
N PRO A 128 -22.77 -11.80 16.06
CA PRO A 128 -23.64 -12.85 15.52
C PRO A 128 -22.83 -14.11 15.25
N THR A 129 -23.21 -15.20 15.90
CA THR A 129 -22.60 -16.52 15.67
C THR A 129 -22.79 -16.91 14.21
N LYS A 130 -21.78 -17.55 13.60
CA LYS A 130 -21.89 -18.04 12.22
C LYS A 130 -23.10 -19.00 12.14
N PRO A 131 -24.08 -18.77 11.26
CA PRO A 131 -25.21 -19.67 11.11
C PRO A 131 -24.78 -21.11 10.84
N ASN A 132 -25.50 -22.07 11.41
CA ASN A 132 -25.23 -23.49 11.24
C ASN A 132 -25.42 -23.94 9.78
N GLU A 133 -26.30 -23.27 9.04
CA GLU A 133 -26.50 -23.48 7.61
C GLU A 133 -25.40 -22.79 6.79
N LEU A 134 -24.72 -23.57 5.95
CA LEU A 134 -23.78 -23.04 4.96
C LEU A 134 -24.54 -22.62 3.69
N GLY A 135 -24.14 -21.50 3.08
CA GLY A 135 -24.81 -20.99 1.88
C GLY A 135 -24.74 -21.97 0.70
N ASP A 136 -25.86 -22.09 -0.03
CA ASP A 136 -26.21 -23.14 -0.99
C ASP A 136 -26.29 -22.68 -2.46
N LEU A 137 -26.68 -21.43 -2.71
CA LEU A 137 -26.84 -20.83 -4.06
C LEU A 137 -25.54 -20.77 -4.87
N GLY A 138 -25.40 -21.59 -5.92
CA GLY A 138 -24.26 -21.52 -6.86
C GLY A 138 -23.64 -22.88 -7.19
N GLU A 139 -22.88 -22.94 -8.28
CA GLU A 139 -22.24 -24.16 -8.77
C GLU A 139 -21.11 -24.59 -7.82
N GLN A 140 -21.03 -25.89 -7.48
CA GLN A 140 -19.98 -26.42 -6.62
C GLN A 140 -18.73 -26.76 -7.43
N ILE A 141 -17.58 -26.29 -6.97
CA ILE A 141 -16.26 -26.54 -7.55
C ILE A 141 -15.28 -26.99 -6.46
N ARG A 142 -14.12 -27.50 -6.87
CA ARG A 142 -12.99 -27.78 -5.98
C ARG A 142 -11.88 -26.75 -6.23
N VAL A 143 -11.24 -26.30 -5.16
CA VAL A 143 -10.12 -25.35 -5.21
C VAL A 143 -9.04 -25.77 -4.23
N ILE A 144 -7.78 -25.54 -4.56
CA ILE A 144 -6.67 -25.70 -3.63
C ILE A 144 -6.44 -24.37 -2.91
N ALA A 145 -6.28 -24.37 -1.59
CA ALA A 145 -5.98 -23.18 -0.80
C ALA A 145 -4.58 -23.27 -0.19
N ASN A 146 -3.85 -22.15 -0.08
CA ASN A 146 -2.46 -22.12 0.41
C ASN A 146 -2.31 -22.31 1.94
N TYR A 147 -2.91 -23.38 2.44
CA TYR A 147 -2.93 -23.80 3.84
C TYR A 147 -2.53 -25.26 3.91
N PHE A 148 -1.57 -25.58 4.77
CA PHE A 148 -1.05 -26.91 5.01
C PHE A 148 -1.58 -27.40 6.37
N PRO A 149 -2.36 -28.49 6.43
CA PRO A 149 -2.88 -29.04 7.68
C PRO A 149 -1.77 -29.40 8.67
N ILE A 150 -1.97 -29.05 9.95
CA ILE A 150 -1.09 -29.49 11.04
C ILE A 150 -1.70 -30.76 11.63
N LEU A 151 -1.17 -31.91 11.20
CA LEU A 151 -1.68 -33.25 11.47
C LEU A 151 -1.30 -33.79 12.86
N LYS A 152 -0.23 -33.26 13.47
CA LYS A 152 0.12 -33.50 14.87
C LYS A 152 0.59 -32.22 15.52
N PHE A 153 0.27 -32.08 16.80
CA PHE A 153 0.61 -30.94 17.63
C PHE A 153 0.68 -31.39 19.10
N PRO A 154 1.36 -30.62 19.97
CA PRO A 154 1.35 -30.87 21.40
C PRO A 154 -0.05 -30.63 21.96
N HIS A 155 -0.56 -31.58 22.75
CA HIS A 155 -1.92 -31.59 23.32
C HIS A 155 -1.89 -31.83 24.85
N LYS A 156 -0.74 -31.53 25.45
CA LYS A 156 -0.36 -31.70 26.85
C LYS A 156 1.00 -31.05 27.05
N GLY A 157 1.38 -30.81 28.31
CA GLY A 157 2.66 -30.17 28.63
C GLY A 157 2.52 -28.65 28.74
N LEU A 158 3.49 -28.05 29.43
CA LEU A 158 3.48 -26.62 29.77
C LEU A 158 4.50 -25.85 28.95
N VAL A 159 4.15 -24.65 28.51
CA VAL A 159 5.10 -23.71 27.90
C VAL A 159 5.40 -22.57 28.86
N TYR A 160 6.65 -22.49 29.27
CA TYR A 160 7.17 -21.45 30.15
C TYR A 160 7.55 -20.23 29.32
N LYS A 161 7.06 -19.05 29.73
CA LYS A 161 7.27 -17.78 29.05
C LYS A 161 8.37 -16.99 29.75
N TYR A 162 9.28 -16.44 28.96
CA TYR A 162 10.39 -15.61 29.42
C TYR A 162 10.52 -14.32 28.59
N GLN A 163 10.89 -13.23 29.24
CA GLN A 163 11.36 -12.02 28.57
C GLN A 163 12.88 -12.07 28.45
N ILE A 164 13.39 -12.04 27.21
CA ILE A 164 14.83 -11.95 26.91
C ILE A 164 15.22 -10.52 26.54
N GLN A 165 16.25 -10.01 27.19
CA GLN A 165 16.91 -8.74 26.88
C GLN A 165 18.38 -9.01 26.54
N ILE A 166 18.89 -8.40 25.47
CA ILE A 166 20.31 -8.48 25.10
C ILE A 166 20.86 -7.05 25.04
N ARG A 167 21.87 -6.78 25.86
CA ARG A 167 22.48 -5.46 26.04
C ARG A 167 23.98 -5.50 25.70
N ASN A 168 24.57 -4.35 25.38
CA ASN A 168 26.00 -4.23 25.11
C ASN A 168 26.79 -3.79 26.36
N LYS A 169 28.11 -3.61 26.26
CA LYS A 169 28.97 -3.18 27.38
C LYS A 169 28.64 -1.78 27.94
N LYS A 170 27.75 -1.03 27.29
CA LYS A 170 27.23 0.28 27.74
C LYS A 170 25.78 0.21 28.25
N ASP A 171 25.28 -0.99 28.55
CA ASP A 171 23.90 -1.28 28.95
C ASP A 171 22.81 -0.89 27.92
N LEU A 172 23.19 -0.62 26.67
CA LEU A 172 22.26 -0.25 25.60
C LEU A 172 21.68 -1.51 24.93
N GLU A 173 20.37 -1.50 24.67
CA GLU A 173 19.69 -2.56 23.91
C GLU A 173 20.33 -2.80 22.54
N ILE A 174 20.49 -4.07 22.19
CA ILE A 174 20.94 -4.46 20.85
C ILE A 174 19.85 -4.21 19.82
N HIS A 175 20.24 -3.59 18.71
CA HIS A 175 19.38 -3.36 17.55
C HIS A 175 18.91 -4.70 16.95
N ARG A 176 17.61 -4.83 16.69
CA ARG A 176 16.92 -6.07 16.25
C ARG A 176 17.70 -6.92 15.23
N ASP A 177 18.31 -6.29 14.22
CA ASP A 177 19.09 -6.94 13.15
C ASP A 177 20.24 -7.85 13.67
N ARG A 178 20.66 -7.71 14.94
CA ARG A 178 21.67 -8.56 15.59
C ARG A 178 21.15 -9.40 16.77
N ARG A 179 19.89 -9.23 17.21
CA ARG A 179 19.34 -9.98 18.37
C ARG A 179 19.39 -11.50 18.11
N ARG A 180 18.97 -11.94 16.93
CA ARG A 180 19.01 -13.36 16.52
C ARG A 180 20.42 -13.95 16.50
N LEU A 181 21.43 -13.19 16.03
CA LEU A 181 22.82 -13.63 16.02
C LEU A 181 23.39 -13.81 17.44
N LEU A 182 23.13 -12.86 18.33
CA LEU A 182 23.58 -12.95 19.73
C LEU A 182 22.80 -14.02 20.51
N TYR A 183 21.50 -14.19 20.24
CA TYR A 183 20.71 -15.31 20.75
C TYR A 183 21.28 -16.66 20.31
N ASN A 184 21.67 -16.84 19.04
CA ASN A 184 22.28 -18.10 18.58
C ASN A 184 23.63 -18.39 19.27
N ILE A 185 24.43 -17.35 19.58
CA ILE A 185 25.67 -17.49 20.35
C ILE A 185 25.36 -17.88 21.81
N TRP A 186 24.39 -17.21 22.44
CA TRP A 186 23.92 -17.52 23.77
C TRP A 186 23.37 -18.95 23.88
N LEU A 187 22.41 -19.32 23.04
CA LEU A 187 21.79 -20.65 23.02
C LEU A 187 22.85 -21.75 22.88
N LYS A 188 23.89 -21.53 22.07
CA LYS A 188 25.02 -22.47 21.95
C LYS A 188 25.80 -22.60 23.27
N ALA A 189 26.15 -21.48 23.92
CA ALA A 189 26.86 -21.51 25.21
C ALA A 189 26.00 -22.12 26.33
N PHE A 190 24.73 -21.73 26.40
CA PHE A 190 23.73 -22.29 27.32
C PHE A 190 23.59 -23.81 27.14
N SER A 191 23.47 -24.29 25.89
CA SER A 191 23.41 -25.73 25.57
C SER A 191 24.65 -26.52 26.02
N GLN A 192 25.83 -25.88 26.06
CA GLN A 192 27.07 -26.50 26.53
C GLN A 192 27.16 -26.53 28.06
N LYS A 193 26.50 -25.58 28.73
CA LYS A 193 26.46 -25.42 30.19
C LYS A 193 25.35 -26.25 30.86
N TYR A 194 24.22 -26.43 30.16
CA TYR A 194 23.05 -27.17 30.62
C TYR A 194 22.62 -28.24 29.58
N PRO A 195 23.48 -29.24 29.30
CA PRO A 195 23.24 -30.24 28.24
C PRO A 195 22.04 -31.16 28.49
N GLN A 196 21.47 -31.15 29.70
CA GLN A 196 20.24 -31.87 30.04
C GLN A 196 18.96 -31.18 29.54
N ILE A 197 19.02 -29.91 29.15
CA ILE A 197 17.88 -29.18 28.56
C ILE A 197 17.97 -29.30 27.04
N ASP A 198 16.92 -29.82 26.40
CA ASP A 198 16.87 -29.85 24.95
C ASP A 198 16.69 -28.43 24.39
N LYS A 199 17.79 -27.88 23.85
CA LYS A 199 17.84 -26.59 23.17
C LYS A 199 16.79 -26.43 22.07
N HIS A 200 16.28 -27.51 21.48
CA HIS A 200 15.28 -27.45 20.41
C HIS A 200 13.85 -27.19 20.96
N LYS A 201 13.64 -27.36 22.27
CA LYS A 201 12.44 -26.87 22.96
C LYS A 201 12.51 -25.38 23.29
N ILE A 202 13.66 -24.72 23.14
CA ILE A 202 13.87 -23.29 23.38
C ILE A 202 13.67 -22.52 22.07
N VAL A 203 12.75 -21.54 22.05
CA VAL A 203 12.41 -20.77 20.84
C VAL A 203 12.31 -19.26 21.11
N PHE A 204 12.57 -18.41 20.11
CA PHE A 204 12.70 -16.96 20.29
C PHE A 204 12.05 -16.13 19.17
N ASP A 205 11.20 -15.17 19.54
CA ASP A 205 10.41 -14.32 18.62
C ASP A 205 11.22 -13.25 17.82
N ASN A 206 12.55 -13.28 17.89
CA ASN A 206 13.49 -12.28 17.36
C ASN A 206 13.42 -10.88 18.01
N GLN A 207 12.58 -10.67 19.02
CA GLN A 207 12.34 -9.37 19.66
C GLN A 207 12.68 -9.38 21.15
N SER A 208 11.87 -10.05 21.97
CA SER A 208 11.99 -10.09 23.43
C SER A 208 11.26 -11.26 24.11
N ARG A 209 10.57 -12.15 23.39
CA ARG A 209 9.87 -13.31 23.97
C ARG A 209 10.64 -14.59 23.67
N LEU A 210 11.05 -15.28 24.73
CA LEU A 210 11.64 -16.62 24.70
C LEU A 210 10.66 -17.59 25.34
N LEU A 211 10.49 -18.78 24.76
CA LEU A 211 9.64 -19.83 25.29
C LEU A 211 10.45 -21.12 25.49
N THR A 212 10.08 -21.91 26.49
CA THR A 212 10.51 -23.32 26.60
C THR A 212 9.30 -24.23 26.79
N TYR A 213 9.31 -25.40 26.14
CA TYR A 213 8.26 -26.42 26.23
C TYR A 213 8.69 -27.54 27.17
N ASP A 214 7.81 -27.96 28.09
CA ASP A 214 7.97 -28.93 29.19
C ASP A 214 9.08 -28.63 30.20
N ASP A 215 10.28 -28.30 29.74
CA ASP A 215 11.47 -28.08 30.56
C ASP A 215 11.64 -26.57 30.84
N PRO A 216 11.47 -26.09 32.08
CA PRO A 216 11.80 -24.71 32.43
C PRO A 216 13.32 -24.49 32.37
N LEU A 217 13.75 -23.27 32.06
CA LEU A 217 15.14 -22.85 32.30
C LEU A 217 15.46 -22.93 33.80
N PRO A 218 16.70 -23.25 34.21
CA PRO A 218 17.01 -23.47 35.62
C PRO A 218 16.88 -22.18 36.43
N ASP A 219 16.28 -22.27 37.62
CA ASP A 219 16.08 -21.16 38.55
C ASP A 219 17.42 -20.75 39.19
N ILE A 220 18.25 -20.02 38.44
CA ILE A 220 19.65 -19.74 38.79
C ILE A 220 19.76 -18.63 39.84
N PHE A 221 19.06 -17.50 39.66
CA PHE A 221 18.83 -16.50 40.72
C PHE A 221 17.52 -15.73 40.46
N GLU A 222 16.61 -15.70 41.45
CA GLU A 222 15.48 -14.73 41.54
C GLU A 222 14.71 -14.53 40.21
N ASP A 223 14.06 -15.61 39.71
CA ASP A 223 13.31 -15.65 38.44
C ASP A 223 14.09 -15.26 37.17
N SER A 224 15.43 -15.17 37.24
CA SER A 224 16.27 -14.68 36.14
C SER A 224 17.53 -15.50 35.86
N VAL A 225 17.92 -15.52 34.59
CA VAL A 225 19.19 -16.06 34.09
C VAL A 225 19.98 -14.91 33.47
N ILE A 226 21.14 -14.59 34.05
CA ILE A 226 22.04 -13.53 33.56
C ILE A 226 23.35 -14.17 33.11
N GLU A 227 23.69 -14.01 31.82
CA GLU A 227 24.93 -14.55 31.23
C GLU A 227 25.64 -13.52 30.36
N ILE A 228 26.98 -13.57 30.38
CA ILE A 228 27.84 -12.70 29.56
C ILE A 228 28.41 -13.53 28.41
N ILE A 229 28.14 -13.10 27.17
CA ILE A 229 28.66 -13.74 25.96
C ILE A 229 29.63 -12.79 25.24
N SER A 230 30.64 -13.34 24.55
CA SER A 230 31.43 -12.59 23.56
C SER A 230 30.74 -12.68 22.19
N GLY A 231 30.53 -11.55 21.52
CA GLY A 231 29.85 -11.53 20.23
C GLY A 231 30.19 -10.31 19.35
N PRO A 232 29.78 -10.30 18.08
CA PRO A 232 30.12 -9.24 17.14
C PRO A 232 29.16 -8.04 17.27
N ASN A 233 29.70 -6.92 17.75
CA ASN A 233 28.97 -5.65 17.87
C ASN A 233 28.62 -5.05 16.50
N ARG A 234 28.01 -3.85 16.49
CA ARG A 234 27.50 -3.20 15.28
C ARG A 234 28.50 -3.13 14.12
N SER A 235 29.80 -3.02 14.40
CA SER A 235 30.90 -2.99 13.43
C SER A 235 31.70 -4.29 13.35
N ASN A 236 31.06 -5.45 13.61
CA ASN A 236 31.69 -6.78 13.63
C ASN A 236 32.93 -6.92 14.55
N LYS A 237 33.16 -5.98 15.46
CA LYS A 237 34.22 -6.08 16.47
C LYS A 237 33.67 -6.87 17.66
N GLU A 238 34.54 -7.66 18.27
CA GLU A 238 34.20 -8.52 19.39
C GLU A 238 33.95 -7.65 20.65
N GLU A 239 32.78 -7.82 21.27
CA GLU A 239 32.33 -7.09 22.45
C GLU A 239 31.62 -8.07 23.40
N GLN A 240 31.66 -7.77 24.70
CA GLN A 240 30.86 -8.50 25.69
C GLN A 240 29.42 -8.00 25.66
N HIS A 241 28.48 -8.94 25.66
CA HIS A 241 27.04 -8.69 25.69
C HIS A 241 26.43 -9.41 26.88
N THR A 242 25.59 -8.69 27.63
CA THR A 242 24.80 -9.29 28.73
C THR A 242 23.47 -9.76 28.16
N VAL A 243 23.17 -11.04 28.37
CA VAL A 243 21.87 -11.65 28.11
C VAL A 243 21.16 -11.82 29.44
N ILE A 244 19.94 -11.30 29.54
CA ILE A 244 19.07 -11.40 30.71
C ILE A 244 17.79 -12.10 30.25
N VAL A 245 17.46 -13.25 30.85
CA VAL A 245 16.24 -14.01 30.57
C VAL A 245 15.45 -14.13 31.86
N GLN A 246 14.33 -13.43 31.96
CA GLN A 246 13.48 -13.41 33.16
C GLN A 246 12.16 -14.13 32.91
N ARG A 247 11.66 -14.93 33.86
CA ARG A 247 10.38 -15.64 33.76
C ARG A 247 9.19 -14.67 33.86
N VAL A 248 8.14 -14.86 33.05
CA VAL A 248 7.00 -13.92 32.98
C VAL A 248 5.64 -14.65 32.93
N GLY A 249 4.85 -14.47 33.99
CA GLY A 249 3.46 -14.94 34.08
C GLY A 249 3.29 -16.45 34.29
N ARG A 250 2.03 -16.92 34.32
CA ARG A 250 1.72 -18.36 34.38
C ARG A 250 2.22 -19.09 33.12
N PRO A 251 2.69 -20.34 33.22
CA PRO A 251 2.89 -21.19 32.04
C PRO A 251 1.60 -21.35 31.24
N VAL A 252 1.74 -21.61 29.94
CA VAL A 252 0.62 -21.89 29.02
C VAL A 252 0.42 -23.39 28.96
N ASP A 253 -0.78 -23.89 29.26
CA ASP A 253 -1.08 -25.31 29.15
C ASP A 253 -1.56 -25.66 27.73
N LEU A 254 -0.91 -26.64 27.11
CA LEU A 254 -1.26 -27.13 25.78
C LEU A 254 -2.31 -28.25 25.82
N SER A 255 -2.78 -28.66 27.00
CA SER A 255 -3.93 -29.58 27.17
C SER A 255 -5.21 -29.07 26.48
N LEU A 256 -5.38 -27.75 26.38
CA LEU A 256 -6.48 -27.08 25.67
C LEU A 256 -6.58 -27.52 24.20
N LEU A 257 -5.46 -27.84 23.55
CA LEU A 257 -5.45 -28.33 22.17
C LEU A 257 -6.00 -29.75 22.03
N GLY A 258 -6.19 -30.48 23.14
CA GLY A 258 -6.77 -31.82 23.15
C GLY A 258 -8.27 -31.87 22.83
N ASN A 259 -9.00 -30.76 22.91
CA ASN A 259 -10.45 -30.72 22.64
C ASN A 259 -10.88 -29.48 21.83
N LEU A 260 -10.27 -29.30 20.66
CA LEU A 260 -10.53 -28.15 19.79
C LEU A 260 -11.96 -28.10 19.24
N ASP A 261 -12.62 -29.24 19.02
CA ASP A 261 -14.01 -29.26 18.54
C ASP A 261 -14.97 -28.59 19.53
N GLU A 262 -14.88 -28.92 20.82
CA GLU A 262 -15.65 -28.26 21.88
C GLU A 262 -15.27 -26.79 22.05
N LEU A 263 -14.00 -26.43 21.91
CA LEU A 263 -13.54 -25.04 22.01
C LEU A 263 -13.97 -24.16 20.82
N PHE A 264 -14.23 -24.74 19.65
CA PHE A 264 -14.84 -24.04 18.52
C PHE A 264 -16.38 -24.14 18.49
N HIS A 265 -17.03 -24.66 19.54
CA HIS A 265 -18.47 -24.55 19.71
C HIS A 265 -18.89 -23.17 20.24
N PRO A 266 -19.95 -22.53 19.72
CA PRO A 266 -20.30 -21.14 20.09
C PRO A 266 -20.61 -20.94 21.58
N GLU A 267 -21.13 -21.97 22.24
CA GLU A 267 -21.54 -21.94 23.65
C GLU A 267 -20.36 -22.11 24.62
N SER A 268 -19.21 -22.59 24.14
CA SER A 268 -17.99 -22.82 24.93
C SER A 268 -17.03 -21.61 24.96
N LEU A 269 -17.31 -20.57 24.17
CA LEU A 269 -16.44 -19.41 23.96
C LEU A 269 -16.62 -18.36 25.07
N SER A 270 -16.19 -18.67 26.29
CA SER A 270 -15.96 -17.65 27.32
C SER A 270 -14.80 -16.73 26.92
N ASN A 271 -14.76 -15.51 27.45
CA ASN A 271 -13.65 -14.58 27.21
C ASN A 271 -12.30 -15.17 27.65
N ASP A 272 -12.29 -15.92 28.76
CA ASP A 272 -11.09 -16.59 29.27
C ASP A 272 -10.60 -17.67 28.29
N ASN A 273 -11.52 -18.49 27.73
CA ASN A 273 -11.19 -19.50 26.73
C ASN A 273 -10.66 -18.87 25.43
N ILE A 274 -11.23 -17.73 25.00
CA ILE A 274 -10.73 -16.97 23.85
C ILE A 274 -9.31 -16.46 24.11
N GLN A 275 -9.04 -15.89 25.29
CA GLN A 275 -7.74 -15.35 25.65
C GLN A 275 -6.66 -16.44 25.77
N ASP A 276 -7.00 -17.61 26.33
CA ASP A 276 -6.06 -18.73 26.41
C ASP A 276 -5.81 -19.37 25.04
N LEU A 277 -6.82 -19.45 24.16
CA LEU A 277 -6.64 -19.83 22.75
C LEU A 277 -5.74 -18.85 21.99
N GLU A 278 -5.88 -17.54 22.23
CA GLU A 278 -4.98 -16.52 21.68
C GLU A 278 -3.53 -16.70 22.17
N GLU A 279 -3.33 -17.00 23.44
CA GLU A 279 -1.98 -17.24 23.99
C GLU A 279 -1.36 -18.52 23.41
N VAL A 280 -2.12 -19.62 23.33
CA VAL A 280 -1.69 -20.86 22.65
C VAL A 280 -1.38 -20.64 21.17
N ARG A 281 -2.20 -19.85 20.46
CA ARG A 281 -1.97 -19.43 19.06
C ARG A 281 -0.63 -18.69 18.92
N ASN A 282 -0.33 -17.78 19.85
CA ASN A 282 0.92 -17.03 19.85
C ASN A 282 2.13 -17.92 20.17
N VAL A 283 2.01 -18.85 21.13
CA VAL A 283 3.04 -19.83 21.49
C VAL A 283 3.43 -20.70 20.30
N LEU A 284 2.47 -21.40 19.69
CA LEU A 284 2.72 -22.25 18.53
C LEU A 284 3.23 -21.44 17.32
N SER A 285 2.76 -20.20 17.15
CA SER A 285 3.26 -19.29 16.10
C SER A 285 4.67 -18.76 16.35
N ILE A 286 5.27 -18.93 17.53
CA ILE A 286 6.70 -18.65 17.74
C ILE A 286 7.49 -19.92 17.42
N ALA A 287 7.08 -21.08 17.95
CA ALA A 287 7.74 -22.36 17.70
C ALA A 287 7.85 -22.70 16.20
N LEU A 288 6.76 -22.57 15.45
CA LEU A 288 6.71 -22.80 14.00
C LEU A 288 7.70 -21.94 13.19
N HIS A 289 8.10 -20.77 13.70
CA HIS A 289 8.96 -19.82 13.01
C HIS A 289 10.42 -19.85 13.47
N GLU A 290 10.79 -20.68 14.44
CA GLU A 290 12.17 -20.77 14.97
C GLU A 290 13.15 -21.24 13.88
N HIS A 291 12.84 -22.35 13.19
CA HIS A 291 13.60 -22.88 12.05
C HIS A 291 13.80 -21.85 10.93
N CYS A 292 12.74 -21.15 10.55
CA CYS A 292 12.76 -20.13 9.50
C CYS A 292 13.60 -18.92 9.94
N SER A 293 13.55 -18.59 11.24
CA SER A 293 14.31 -17.49 11.85
C SER A 293 15.79 -17.80 12.04
N SER A 294 16.23 -19.07 12.03
CA SER A 294 17.66 -19.40 12.03
C SER A 294 18.28 -19.34 10.61
N HIS A 295 17.47 -19.47 9.57
CA HIS A 295 17.90 -19.44 8.16
C HIS A 295 17.69 -18.10 7.43
N ALA A 296 16.79 -17.24 7.92
CA ALA A 296 16.58 -15.89 7.38
C ALA A 296 17.59 -14.86 7.92
N ALA A 297 18.04 -13.94 7.06
CA ALA A 297 18.88 -12.80 7.46
C ALA A 297 18.04 -11.57 7.87
N PHE A 298 16.81 -11.48 7.38
CA PHE A 298 15.87 -10.40 7.66
C PHE A 298 14.47 -10.98 7.90
N VAL A 299 14.08 -11.07 9.18
CA VAL A 299 12.69 -11.37 9.58
C VAL A 299 11.93 -10.05 9.74
N TYR A 300 10.70 -9.98 9.23
CA TYR A 300 9.81 -8.83 9.42
C TYR A 300 8.37 -9.28 9.66
N HIS A 301 7.93 -9.19 10.92
CA HIS A 301 6.73 -9.87 11.43
C HIS A 301 6.78 -11.37 11.05
N ARG A 302 5.86 -11.80 10.17
CA ARG A 302 5.69 -13.18 9.70
C ARG A 302 6.32 -13.44 8.33
N SER A 303 7.25 -12.59 7.87
CA SER A 303 7.91 -12.73 6.56
C SER A 303 9.43 -12.82 6.65
N PHE A 304 10.01 -13.65 5.79
CA PHE A 304 11.40 -14.13 5.86
C PHE A 304 12.16 -13.83 4.55
N PHE A 305 13.37 -13.27 4.68
CA PHE A 305 14.22 -12.91 3.55
C PHE A 305 15.72 -13.10 3.88
N SER A 306 16.53 -13.43 2.87
CA SER A 306 17.99 -13.42 2.86
C SER A 306 18.47 -13.29 1.41
N SER A 307 19.76 -13.07 1.16
CA SER A 307 20.27 -13.15 -0.22
C SER A 307 20.11 -14.57 -0.76
N THR A 308 20.43 -15.61 0.00
CA THR A 308 20.27 -17.02 -0.40
C THR A 308 18.82 -17.41 -0.73
N ILE A 309 17.83 -16.78 -0.10
CA ILE A 309 16.41 -16.91 -0.43
C ILE A 309 16.11 -16.16 -1.75
N ALA A 310 16.61 -14.93 -1.92
CA ALA A 310 16.43 -14.17 -3.16
C ALA A 310 17.11 -14.83 -4.38
N GLU A 311 18.34 -15.31 -4.22
CA GLU A 311 19.13 -16.06 -5.19
C GLU A 311 18.39 -17.34 -5.66
N LYS A 312 17.69 -18.05 -4.75
CA LYS A 312 16.94 -19.28 -5.06
C LYS A 312 15.54 -19.03 -5.64
N TYR A 313 14.79 -18.09 -5.07
CA TYR A 313 13.36 -17.89 -5.38
C TYR A 313 13.09 -16.71 -6.33
N GLY A 314 14.06 -15.83 -6.54
CA GLY A 314 14.03 -14.76 -7.54
C GLY A 314 14.46 -13.40 -6.98
N GLU A 315 15.37 -12.77 -7.71
CA GLU A 315 15.80 -11.38 -7.53
C GLU A 315 15.61 -10.62 -8.86
N TRP A 316 15.13 -9.37 -8.78
CA TRP A 316 14.98 -8.51 -9.96
C TRP A 316 15.60 -7.13 -9.68
N ASP A 317 16.53 -6.72 -10.54
CA ASP A 317 17.08 -5.37 -10.55
C ASP A 317 15.97 -4.32 -10.75
N LEU A 318 16.06 -3.22 -9.98
CA LEU A 318 15.18 -2.05 -10.04
C LEU A 318 15.94 -0.75 -10.36
N GLY A 319 17.24 -0.82 -10.66
CA GLY A 319 18.15 0.32 -10.79
C GLY A 319 18.36 1.09 -9.49
N LEU A 320 19.21 2.13 -9.54
CA LEU A 320 19.60 2.95 -8.37
C LEU A 320 20.12 2.11 -7.18
N GLY A 321 20.84 1.01 -7.44
CA GLY A 321 21.38 0.14 -6.40
C GLY A 321 20.38 -0.75 -5.69
N LYS A 322 19.20 -1.00 -6.24
CA LYS A 322 18.12 -1.71 -5.55
C LYS A 322 17.64 -2.92 -6.32
N ALA A 323 17.30 -3.97 -5.58
CA ALA A 323 16.67 -5.17 -6.12
C ALA A 323 15.38 -5.50 -5.36
N LEU A 324 14.42 -6.10 -6.07
CA LEU A 324 13.27 -6.78 -5.49
C LEU A 324 13.69 -8.20 -5.13
N TRP A 325 13.61 -8.56 -3.86
CA TRP A 325 13.82 -9.94 -3.40
C TRP A 325 12.49 -10.65 -3.23
N ARG A 326 12.36 -11.87 -3.77
CA ARG A 326 11.35 -12.83 -3.33
C ARG A 326 11.79 -13.44 -2.00
N GLY A 327 10.79 -13.72 -1.17
CA GLY A 327 10.84 -14.49 0.06
C GLY A 327 9.43 -15.00 0.34
N PHE A 328 9.14 -15.31 1.61
CA PHE A 328 7.84 -15.90 1.97
C PHE A 328 7.25 -15.30 3.24
N TYR A 329 5.96 -15.55 3.42
CA TYR A 329 5.18 -15.32 4.62
C TYR A 329 4.69 -16.67 5.13
N SER A 330 4.86 -16.97 6.41
CA SER A 330 4.27 -18.15 7.06
C SER A 330 3.48 -17.75 8.31
N CYS A 331 2.40 -18.46 8.62
CA CYS A 331 1.51 -18.11 9.73
C CYS A 331 0.70 -19.30 10.20
N LEU A 332 0.63 -19.50 11.51
CA LEU A 332 -0.38 -20.37 12.11
C LEU A 332 -1.77 -19.72 12.02
N VAL A 333 -2.78 -20.51 11.64
CA VAL A 333 -4.19 -20.09 11.54
C VAL A 333 -5.06 -21.16 12.18
N PHE A 334 -6.03 -20.73 12.99
CA PHE A 334 -7.09 -21.58 13.53
C PHE A 334 -8.28 -21.61 12.57
N ALA A 335 -8.92 -22.76 12.41
CA ALA A 335 -10.03 -22.96 11.48
C ALA A 335 -11.15 -23.83 12.07
N LYS A 336 -12.38 -23.63 11.59
CA LYS A 336 -13.52 -24.51 11.86
C LYS A 336 -13.84 -25.32 10.61
N GLY A 337 -13.52 -26.61 10.64
CA GLY A 337 -13.58 -27.55 9.51
C GLY A 337 -12.87 -28.86 9.87
N THR A 338 -12.50 -29.66 8.87
CA THR A 338 -11.85 -30.98 9.07
C THR A 338 -10.44 -30.93 9.68
N HIS A 339 -9.83 -29.75 9.74
CA HIS A 339 -8.55 -29.51 10.39
C HIS A 339 -8.62 -28.17 11.13
N HIS A 340 -8.30 -28.17 12.42
CA HIS A 340 -8.39 -26.97 13.27
C HIS A 340 -7.14 -26.09 13.22
N LEU A 341 -5.98 -26.71 13.00
CA LEU A 341 -4.69 -26.05 12.95
C LEU A 341 -4.14 -26.12 11.52
N LEU A 342 -3.90 -24.94 10.93
CA LEU A 342 -3.39 -24.80 9.56
C LEU A 342 -2.18 -23.88 9.55
N MET A 343 -1.18 -24.20 8.73
CA MET A 343 -0.12 -23.26 8.36
C MET A 343 -0.45 -22.60 7.02
N ASN A 344 -0.64 -21.28 7.01
CA ASN A 344 -0.78 -20.50 5.79
C ASN A 344 0.60 -20.03 5.28
N LEU A 345 0.96 -20.39 4.05
CA LEU A 345 2.24 -20.07 3.41
C LEU A 345 1.99 -19.30 2.11
N ASP A 346 2.61 -18.13 1.94
CA ASP A 346 2.34 -17.20 0.83
C ASP A 346 3.63 -16.53 0.33
N VAL A 347 3.68 -16.17 -0.96
CA VAL A 347 4.87 -15.54 -1.54
C VAL A 347 4.93 -14.06 -1.15
N LYS A 348 6.10 -13.59 -0.69
CA LYS A 348 6.31 -12.19 -0.31
C LYS A 348 7.45 -11.57 -1.12
N HIS A 349 7.28 -10.31 -1.51
CA HIS A 349 8.35 -9.54 -2.15
C HIS A 349 8.64 -8.27 -1.33
N THR A 350 9.90 -7.88 -1.23
CA THR A 350 10.28 -6.56 -0.67
C THR A 350 11.59 -6.08 -1.27
N VAL A 351 11.82 -4.76 -1.25
CA VAL A 351 12.98 -4.14 -1.90
C VAL A 351 14.15 -4.02 -0.93
N PHE A 352 15.33 -4.40 -1.38
CA PHE A 352 16.61 -4.23 -0.69
C PHE A 352 17.57 -3.38 -1.54
N MET A 353 18.62 -2.87 -0.91
CA MET A 353 19.85 -2.54 -1.64
C MET A 353 20.45 -3.83 -2.22
N LYS A 354 20.85 -3.79 -3.49
CA LYS A 354 21.58 -4.86 -4.19
C LYS A 354 22.94 -5.06 -3.51
N LYS A 355 23.35 -6.31 -3.27
CA LYS A 355 24.72 -6.61 -2.82
C LYS A 355 25.65 -6.55 -4.02
N GLN A 356 26.56 -5.59 -4.05
CA GLN A 356 27.46 -5.35 -5.18
C GLN A 356 28.68 -4.51 -4.75
N PRO A 357 29.80 -4.54 -5.50
CA PRO A 357 30.87 -3.56 -5.37
C PRO A 357 30.32 -2.13 -5.43
N PHE A 358 30.86 -1.23 -4.61
CA PHE A 358 30.36 0.15 -4.54
C PHE A 358 30.60 0.94 -5.85
N ILE A 359 31.56 0.51 -6.68
CA ILE A 359 31.78 1.04 -8.03
C ILE A 359 30.62 0.72 -8.99
N GLU A 360 30.10 -0.51 -9.00
CA GLU A 360 28.89 -0.85 -9.78
C GLU A 360 27.69 -0.01 -9.33
N PHE A 361 27.51 0.11 -8.01
CA PHE A 361 26.48 0.94 -7.39
C PHE A 361 26.58 2.42 -7.78
N LEU A 362 27.80 2.96 -7.82
CA LEU A 362 28.07 4.33 -8.27
C LEU A 362 27.67 4.51 -9.74
N CYS A 363 28.06 3.59 -10.61
CA CYS A 363 27.68 3.60 -12.02
C CYS A 363 26.15 3.53 -12.21
N GLU A 364 25.45 2.62 -11.50
CA GLU A 364 23.98 2.53 -11.53
C GLU A 364 23.30 3.84 -11.12
N ILE A 365 23.81 4.55 -10.10
CA ILE A 365 23.28 5.86 -9.70
C ILE A 365 23.54 6.91 -10.78
N MET A 366 24.75 7.00 -11.30
CA MET A 366 25.15 8.06 -12.22
C MET A 366 24.44 7.97 -13.57
N LEU A 367 24.11 6.76 -14.06
CA LEU A 367 23.23 6.58 -15.23
C LEU A 367 21.84 7.21 -15.03
N HIS A 368 21.38 7.36 -13.79
CA HIS A 368 20.13 8.02 -13.45
C HIS A 368 20.29 9.50 -13.03
N SER A 369 21.51 10.08 -13.04
CA SER A 369 21.74 11.52 -12.80
C SER A 369 21.10 12.38 -13.91
N PRO A 370 20.97 13.71 -13.71
CA PRO A 370 20.55 14.62 -14.78
C PRO A 370 21.43 14.51 -16.04
N SER A 371 22.75 14.36 -15.87
CA SER A 371 23.72 14.22 -16.94
C SER A 371 23.65 12.82 -17.58
N GLY A 372 23.54 11.77 -16.76
CA GLY A 372 23.35 10.39 -17.22
C GLY A 372 22.09 10.25 -18.07
N LYS A 373 20.95 10.76 -17.59
CA LYS A 373 19.68 10.75 -18.35
C LYS A 373 19.73 11.60 -19.64
N ARG A 374 20.53 12.66 -19.70
CA ARG A 374 20.77 13.47 -20.91
C ARG A 374 21.63 12.73 -21.94
N LYS A 375 22.80 12.19 -21.53
CA LYS A 375 23.74 11.48 -22.41
C LYS A 375 23.19 10.12 -22.88
N TYR A 376 22.63 9.32 -21.97
CA TYR A 376 22.37 7.89 -22.19
C TYR A 376 20.88 7.49 -22.27
N GLY A 377 19.93 8.39 -22.01
CA GLY A 377 18.49 8.10 -21.85
C GLY A 377 17.72 7.50 -23.04
N ARG A 378 18.42 7.03 -24.09
CA ARG A 378 17.87 6.26 -25.22
C ARG A 378 18.37 4.81 -25.29
N GLN A 379 19.48 4.45 -24.65
CA GLN A 379 20.03 3.10 -24.67
C GLN A 379 19.48 2.29 -23.48
N LYS A 380 18.94 1.09 -23.76
CA LYS A 380 18.35 0.22 -22.73
C LYS A 380 19.31 -0.78 -22.08
N ASN A 381 20.47 -1.01 -22.70
CA ASN A 381 21.39 -2.10 -22.35
C ASN A 381 22.79 -1.54 -22.02
N ILE A 382 22.87 -0.62 -21.06
CA ILE A 382 24.15 0.05 -20.70
C ILE A 382 24.96 -0.77 -19.67
N LEU A 383 24.32 -1.72 -18.98
CA LEU A 383 24.95 -2.74 -18.11
C LEU A 383 25.76 -3.81 -18.91
N LYS A 384 26.43 -3.35 -19.97
CA LYS A 384 27.36 -4.08 -20.85
C LYS A 384 28.53 -3.22 -21.34
N ALA A 385 28.61 -1.95 -20.91
CA ALA A 385 29.87 -1.20 -20.94
C ALA A 385 30.66 -1.55 -19.68
N ASP A 386 31.98 -1.64 -19.78
CA ASP A 386 32.83 -1.92 -18.62
C ASP A 386 32.79 -0.76 -17.62
N GLY A 387 33.02 -1.07 -16.34
CA GLY A 387 32.96 -0.06 -15.27
C GLY A 387 33.86 1.14 -15.54
N GLY A 388 35.09 0.89 -16.04
CA GLY A 388 36.04 1.93 -16.43
C GLY A 388 35.50 2.89 -17.49
N ASP A 389 34.79 2.41 -18.51
CA ASP A 389 34.20 3.28 -19.55
C ASP A 389 33.16 4.24 -18.96
N VAL A 390 32.30 3.75 -18.07
CA VAL A 390 31.26 4.57 -17.43
C VAL A 390 31.90 5.63 -16.53
N LEU A 391 32.91 5.27 -15.73
CA LEU A 391 33.62 6.19 -14.84
C LEU A 391 34.40 7.26 -15.63
N ASN A 392 35.11 6.85 -16.68
CA ASN A 392 35.89 7.75 -17.54
C ASN A 392 34.98 8.71 -18.34
N PHE A 393 33.88 8.23 -18.93
CA PHE A 393 32.99 9.04 -19.78
C PHE A 393 32.05 9.99 -18.99
N LEU A 394 31.92 9.76 -17.68
CA LEU A 394 31.31 10.71 -16.74
C LEU A 394 32.25 11.84 -16.32
N ASP A 395 33.54 11.77 -16.66
CA ASP A 395 34.58 12.72 -16.23
C ASP A 395 34.60 12.91 -14.71
N ILE A 396 34.74 11.79 -13.99
CA ILE A 396 34.73 11.75 -12.53
C ILE A 396 35.89 12.53 -11.89
N ASN A 397 36.95 12.82 -12.65
CA ASN A 397 38.02 13.72 -12.22
C ASN A 397 37.52 15.18 -12.08
N ASN A 398 36.47 15.57 -12.81
CA ASN A 398 35.81 16.87 -12.74
C ASN A 398 34.46 16.85 -11.97
N LEU A 399 34.23 15.86 -11.09
CA LEU A 399 33.00 15.78 -10.26
C LEU A 399 32.82 16.95 -9.26
N ALA A 400 33.74 17.92 -9.26
CA ALA A 400 33.67 19.17 -8.51
C ALA A 400 32.44 20.05 -8.85
N TYR A 401 31.72 19.78 -9.95
CA TYR A 401 30.42 20.40 -10.20
C TYR A 401 29.35 19.91 -9.20
N HIS A 402 29.16 20.69 -8.13
CA HIS A 402 28.37 20.41 -6.92
C HIS A 402 27.08 19.60 -7.12
N HIS A 403 26.29 19.85 -8.17
CA HIS A 403 25.02 19.17 -8.42
C HIS A 403 25.11 17.63 -8.53
N GLU A 404 26.24 17.06 -8.96
CA GLU A 404 26.38 15.59 -9.01
C GLU A 404 26.87 15.02 -7.67
N LEU A 405 27.71 15.74 -6.93
CA LEU A 405 28.06 15.41 -5.55
C LEU A 405 26.83 15.43 -4.62
N ASP A 406 25.97 16.44 -4.71
CA ASP A 406 24.71 16.49 -3.96
C ASP A 406 23.79 15.29 -4.27
N PHE A 407 23.77 14.87 -5.54
CA PHE A 407 23.02 13.69 -5.98
C PHE A 407 23.60 12.40 -5.38
N LEU A 408 24.93 12.24 -5.35
CA LEU A 408 25.58 11.09 -4.72
C LEU A 408 25.42 11.07 -3.20
N VAL A 409 25.66 12.19 -2.50
CA VAL A 409 25.50 12.30 -1.04
C VAL A 409 24.10 11.85 -0.60
N LYS A 410 23.06 12.18 -1.39
CA LYS A 410 21.67 11.78 -1.16
C LYS A 410 21.42 10.26 -1.21
N TYR A 411 22.20 9.49 -1.98
CA TYR A 411 22.05 8.02 -2.06
C TYR A 411 23.06 7.26 -1.21
N CYS A 412 24.28 7.78 -1.03
CA CYS A 412 25.36 7.10 -0.29
C CYS A 412 25.19 7.19 1.24
N LYS A 413 24.56 8.24 1.76
CA LYS A 413 24.42 8.48 3.19
C LYS A 413 23.53 7.42 3.87
N HIS A 414 23.96 6.90 5.02
CA HIS A 414 23.31 5.83 5.79
C HIS A 414 23.26 4.44 5.11
N LEU A 415 23.97 4.23 4.00
CA LEU A 415 24.20 2.87 3.51
C LEU A 415 25.12 2.11 4.47
N ARG A 416 24.93 0.79 4.52
CA ARG A 416 25.88 -0.13 5.12
C ARG A 416 26.83 -0.63 4.03
N VAL A 417 28.12 -0.68 4.34
CA VAL A 417 29.17 -1.17 3.43
C VAL A 417 30.11 -2.12 4.15
N ARG A 418 30.68 -3.07 3.42
CA ARG A 418 31.66 -4.05 3.90
C ARG A 418 33.04 -3.75 3.32
N SER A 419 34.05 -3.68 4.18
CA SER A 419 35.46 -3.63 3.77
C SER A 419 35.89 -4.93 3.07
N GLN A 420 36.52 -4.82 1.89
CA GLN A 420 37.18 -5.94 1.21
C GLN A 420 38.64 -6.13 1.69
N ASP A 421 39.27 -5.08 2.20
CA ASP A 421 40.68 -5.01 2.62
C ASP A 421 41.02 -5.69 3.96
N ALA A 422 40.00 -6.01 4.77
CA ALA A 422 40.19 -6.45 6.15
C ALA A 422 40.14 -7.98 6.31
N SER A 423 41.15 -8.55 6.98
CA SER A 423 41.25 -9.99 7.31
C SER A 423 40.10 -10.55 8.17
N LYS A 424 39.25 -9.68 8.73
CA LYS A 424 37.88 -9.99 9.13
C LYS A 424 36.95 -8.92 8.52
N PRO A 425 35.93 -9.28 7.73
CA PRO A 425 35.08 -8.30 7.04
C PRO A 425 34.25 -7.47 8.03
N ILE A 426 34.60 -6.20 8.16
CA ILE A 426 33.86 -5.23 8.98
C ILE A 426 32.77 -4.57 8.14
N ILE A 427 31.56 -4.49 8.71
CA ILE A 427 30.45 -3.70 8.18
C ILE A 427 30.44 -2.33 8.87
N TYR A 428 30.44 -1.26 8.09
CA TYR A 428 30.37 0.13 8.51
C TYR A 428 29.05 0.77 8.07
N GLU A 429 28.80 2.01 8.50
CA GLU A 429 27.72 2.87 7.98
C GLU A 429 28.29 4.23 7.54
N ILE A 430 27.96 4.63 6.31
CA ILE A 430 28.46 5.88 5.70
C ILE A 430 27.81 7.09 6.36
N GLN A 431 28.65 8.00 6.87
CA GLN A 431 28.25 9.28 7.45
C GLN A 431 28.11 10.38 6.38
N LYS A 432 29.08 10.47 5.47
CA LYS A 432 29.13 11.39 4.32
C LYS A 432 30.22 10.96 3.33
N LEU A 433 30.28 11.63 2.19
CA LEU A 433 31.47 11.63 1.33
C LEU A 433 32.51 12.63 1.90
N ALA A 434 33.79 12.35 1.66
CA ALA A 434 34.93 13.17 2.04
C ALA A 434 35.82 13.48 0.82
N LEU A 435 37.06 13.94 1.00
CA LEU A 435 37.94 14.31 -0.12
C LEU A 435 38.35 13.09 -0.97
N PRO A 436 38.83 13.28 -2.22
CA PRO A 436 39.45 12.24 -3.04
C PRO A 436 40.49 11.40 -2.29
N ALA A 437 40.66 10.12 -2.59
CA ALA A 437 41.60 9.26 -1.85
C ALA A 437 43.07 9.75 -1.89
N SER A 438 43.46 10.39 -3.00
CA SER A 438 44.72 11.12 -3.19
C SER A 438 44.89 12.39 -2.33
N GLN A 439 43.80 12.97 -1.81
CA GLN A 439 43.78 14.23 -1.08
C GLN A 439 43.35 14.10 0.38
N GLN A 440 42.47 13.15 0.69
CA GLN A 440 41.98 12.89 2.03
C GLN A 440 43.14 12.41 2.91
N LYS A 441 43.41 13.18 3.97
CA LYS A 441 44.47 12.87 4.94
C LYS A 441 43.87 12.39 6.25
N PHE A 442 44.63 11.56 6.95
CA PHE A 442 44.33 11.16 8.33
C PHE A 442 45.64 10.93 9.11
N THR A 443 45.53 10.87 10.44
CA THR A 443 46.68 10.61 11.33
C THR A 443 46.82 9.12 11.57
N TRP A 444 47.82 8.50 10.92
CA TRP A 444 48.18 7.11 11.16
C TRP A 444 49.07 7.01 12.41
N LYS A 445 48.71 6.07 13.30
CA LYS A 445 49.34 5.89 14.62
C LYS A 445 50.25 4.66 14.62
N SER A 446 51.42 4.76 13.98
CA SER A 446 52.40 3.67 13.90
C SER A 446 53.76 4.13 14.43
N GLY A 447 53.94 4.03 15.76
CA GLY A 447 55.14 4.47 16.49
C GLY A 447 55.33 5.99 16.59
N LYS A 448 55.18 6.70 15.46
CA LYS A 448 55.11 8.17 15.35
C LYS A 448 53.78 8.54 14.70
N ASN A 449 53.15 9.63 15.14
CA ASN A 449 51.93 10.13 14.51
C ASN A 449 52.27 10.77 13.16
N ARG A 450 52.05 10.04 12.05
CA ARG A 450 52.27 10.54 10.68
C ARG A 450 50.94 10.92 10.06
N VAL A 451 50.86 12.11 9.45
CA VAL A 451 49.76 12.46 8.55
C VAL A 451 50.07 11.85 7.18
N ILE A 452 49.14 11.05 6.66
CA ILE A 452 49.27 10.33 5.40
C ILE A 452 47.96 10.46 4.60
N THR A 453 48.02 10.36 3.26
CA THR A 453 46.80 10.30 2.44
C THR A 453 46.18 8.91 2.53
N VAL A 454 44.90 8.75 2.15
CA VAL A 454 44.28 7.43 2.05
C VAL A 454 44.97 6.60 0.97
N GLN A 455 45.27 7.17 -0.20
CA GLN A 455 45.98 6.48 -1.28
C GLN A 455 47.39 6.01 -0.85
N ASP A 456 48.19 6.86 -0.22
CA ASP A 456 49.53 6.50 0.25
C ASP A 456 49.45 5.42 1.33
N TYR A 457 48.45 5.46 2.21
CA TYR A 457 48.26 4.44 3.25
C TYR A 457 47.96 3.06 2.65
N TYR A 458 47.06 2.95 1.68
CA TYR A 458 46.77 1.65 1.05
C TYR A 458 47.97 1.11 0.26
N ARG A 459 48.75 1.98 -0.40
CA ARG A 459 50.00 1.62 -1.08
C ARG A 459 51.11 1.20 -0.10
N GLU A 460 51.35 1.95 0.98
CA GLU A 460 52.43 1.66 1.94
C GLU A 460 52.10 0.49 2.91
N HIS A 461 50.85 0.33 3.32
CA HIS A 461 50.46 -0.61 4.39
C HIS A 461 49.85 -1.92 3.88
N TYR A 462 49.15 -1.88 2.75
CA TYR A 462 48.46 -3.05 2.17
C TYR A 462 49.05 -3.49 0.83
N ASN A 463 50.00 -2.73 0.25
CA ASN A 463 50.52 -2.93 -1.10
C ASN A 463 49.39 -2.95 -2.16
N ILE A 464 48.39 -2.07 -1.98
CA ILE A 464 47.28 -1.87 -2.92
C ILE A 464 47.47 -0.50 -3.59
N GLU A 465 47.67 -0.49 -4.89
CA GLU A 465 47.52 0.73 -5.69
C GLU A 465 46.04 0.91 -6.04
N LEU A 466 45.52 2.11 -5.82
CA LEU A 466 44.13 2.46 -6.14
C LEU A 466 44.01 2.79 -7.63
N GLU A 467 43.02 2.22 -8.31
CA GLU A 467 42.70 2.51 -9.72
C GLU A 467 42.00 3.88 -9.84
N PHE A 468 41.21 4.26 -8.83
CA PHE A 468 40.37 5.47 -8.85
C PHE A 468 40.73 6.46 -7.72
N PRO A 469 41.99 6.90 -7.57
CA PRO A 469 42.43 7.74 -6.44
C PRO A 469 41.84 9.17 -6.47
N SER A 470 41.16 9.56 -7.54
CA SER A 470 40.36 10.78 -7.67
C SER A 470 38.94 10.65 -7.11
N LEU A 471 38.43 9.44 -6.88
CA LEU A 471 37.10 9.26 -6.29
C LEU A 471 37.06 9.76 -4.83
N PRO A 472 35.97 10.44 -4.42
CA PRO A 472 35.73 10.81 -3.03
C PRO A 472 35.82 9.60 -2.09
N THR A 473 36.50 9.75 -0.96
CA THR A 473 36.51 8.71 0.08
C THR A 473 35.18 8.69 0.84
N LEU A 474 34.85 7.53 1.39
CA LEU A 474 33.66 7.33 2.22
C LEU A 474 34.04 7.51 3.68
N GLU A 475 33.49 8.53 4.36
CA GLU A 475 33.68 8.70 5.80
C GLU A 475 32.64 7.87 6.58
N MET A 476 33.12 6.97 7.43
CA MET A 476 32.29 6.11 8.28
C MET A 476 31.94 6.80 9.59
N ARG A 477 30.82 6.39 10.22
CA ARG A 477 30.37 6.89 11.54
C ARG A 477 31.37 6.78 12.70
N ASN A 478 32.46 6.02 12.54
CA ASN A 478 33.56 5.90 13.50
C ASN A 478 34.82 6.71 13.10
N GLY A 479 34.72 7.61 12.12
CA GLY A 479 35.82 8.49 11.69
C GLY A 479 36.90 7.85 10.82
N SER A 480 36.70 6.62 10.34
CA SER A 480 37.59 6.00 9.34
C SER A 480 37.15 6.32 7.91
N TYR A 481 38.13 6.47 7.02
CA TYR A 481 37.92 6.70 5.59
C TYR A 481 38.21 5.42 4.80
N LEU A 482 37.35 5.07 3.86
CA LEU A 482 37.55 3.94 2.94
C LEU A 482 37.50 4.43 1.48
N PRO A 483 38.36 3.93 0.57
CA PRO A 483 38.21 4.12 -0.87
C PRO A 483 36.90 3.52 -1.39
N MET A 484 36.32 4.08 -2.46
CA MET A 484 35.11 3.53 -3.07
C MET A 484 35.35 2.18 -3.78
N GLU A 485 36.57 1.89 -4.22
CA GLU A 485 36.88 0.63 -4.93
C GLU A 485 37.04 -0.60 -4.01
N LEU A 486 37.32 -0.40 -2.71
CA LEU A 486 37.62 -1.48 -1.75
C LEU A 486 36.45 -1.85 -0.83
N VAL A 487 35.21 -1.56 -1.24
CA VAL A 487 33.99 -1.81 -0.44
C VAL A 487 32.83 -2.39 -1.24
N ASP A 488 32.07 -3.29 -0.60
CA ASP A 488 30.78 -3.77 -1.08
C ASP A 488 29.62 -3.01 -0.41
N VAL A 489 28.51 -2.83 -1.12
CA VAL A 489 27.21 -2.42 -0.54
C VAL A 489 26.54 -3.62 0.14
N GLU A 490 26.13 -3.46 1.40
CA GLU A 490 25.38 -4.49 2.13
C GLU A 490 23.86 -4.34 1.92
N PRO A 491 23.10 -5.45 1.81
CA PRO A 491 21.65 -5.42 1.74
C PRO A 491 21.00 -4.71 2.93
N VAL A 492 20.18 -3.70 2.62
CA VAL A 492 19.33 -2.97 3.58
C VAL A 492 17.94 -2.83 2.98
N ARG A 493 16.90 -3.18 3.74
CA ARG A 493 15.50 -3.13 3.27
C ARG A 493 15.03 -1.68 3.05
N MET A 494 14.62 -1.36 1.83
CA MET A 494 14.28 -0.01 1.39
C MET A 494 12.78 0.29 1.52
N LYS A 495 12.45 1.28 2.36
CA LYS A 495 11.06 1.80 2.51
C LYS A 495 10.64 2.77 1.39
N LYS A 496 11.60 3.43 0.73
CA LYS A 496 11.34 4.49 -0.26
C LYS A 496 11.89 4.08 -1.64
N ILE A 497 10.97 3.92 -2.59
CA ILE A 497 11.22 3.59 -4.01
C ILE A 497 10.53 4.62 -4.91
N THR A 498 11.08 4.82 -6.11
CA THR A 498 10.47 5.71 -7.13
C THR A 498 9.23 5.07 -7.74
N ASP A 499 8.47 5.83 -8.53
CA ASP A 499 7.29 5.30 -9.22
C ASP A 499 7.65 4.43 -10.42
N GLU A 500 8.79 4.71 -11.07
CA GLU A 500 9.43 3.82 -12.05
C GLU A 500 9.76 2.46 -11.39
N GLN A 501 10.32 2.49 -10.17
CA GLN A 501 10.57 1.29 -9.36
C GLN A 501 9.26 0.61 -8.90
N ARG A 502 8.21 1.34 -8.50
CA ARG A 502 6.90 0.75 -8.16
C ARG A 502 6.28 0.00 -9.34
N ALA A 503 6.33 0.58 -10.54
CA ALA A 503 5.81 -0.06 -11.75
C ALA A 503 6.59 -1.36 -12.10
N LEU A 504 7.92 -1.33 -11.95
CA LEU A 504 8.75 -2.51 -12.17
C LEU A 504 8.54 -3.58 -11.08
N VAL A 505 8.41 -3.20 -9.81
CA VAL A 505 8.06 -4.13 -8.72
C VAL A 505 6.70 -4.80 -8.99
N CYS A 506 5.69 -4.03 -9.38
CA CYS A 506 4.36 -4.56 -9.75
C CYS A 506 4.47 -5.60 -10.88
N LYS A 507 5.23 -5.26 -11.94
CA LYS A 507 5.47 -6.16 -13.07
C LYS A 507 6.22 -7.44 -12.66
N SER A 508 7.29 -7.35 -11.87
CA SER A 508 8.14 -8.49 -11.49
C SER A 508 7.56 -9.35 -10.37
N SER A 509 6.56 -8.85 -9.63
CA SER A 509 5.82 -9.64 -8.62
C SER A 509 4.47 -10.17 -9.12
N SER A 510 4.05 -9.78 -10.32
CA SER A 510 2.92 -10.39 -11.01
C SER A 510 3.30 -11.78 -11.51
N MET A 511 2.54 -12.78 -11.08
CA MET A 511 2.64 -14.17 -11.49
C MET A 511 1.22 -14.69 -11.76
N LYS A 512 1.09 -15.66 -12.65
CA LYS A 512 -0.16 -16.40 -12.86
C LYS A 512 -0.44 -17.37 -11.68
N PRO A 513 -1.68 -17.92 -11.54
CA PRO A 513 -2.01 -18.84 -10.44
C PRO A 513 -1.17 -20.12 -10.38
N ASP A 514 -0.83 -20.72 -11.52
CA ASP A 514 0.08 -21.86 -11.69
C ASP A 514 1.51 -21.52 -11.23
N GLU A 515 2.07 -20.43 -11.77
CA GLU A 515 3.39 -19.91 -11.39
C GLU A 515 3.48 -19.57 -9.88
N TYR A 516 2.36 -19.13 -9.29
CA TYR A 516 2.23 -18.80 -7.88
C TYR A 516 2.11 -20.06 -7.00
N TYR A 517 1.35 -21.06 -7.44
CA TYR A 517 1.19 -22.36 -6.78
C TYR A 517 2.54 -23.09 -6.68
N GLU A 518 3.23 -23.28 -7.82
CA GLU A 518 4.58 -23.86 -7.87
C GLU A 518 5.56 -23.11 -6.98
N SER A 519 5.44 -21.78 -6.89
CA SER A 519 6.32 -20.95 -6.06
C SER A 519 6.16 -21.25 -4.56
N ILE A 520 4.96 -21.63 -4.11
CA ILE A 520 4.70 -22.00 -2.71
C ILE A 520 5.20 -23.43 -2.43
N GLU A 521 4.98 -24.39 -3.33
CA GLU A 521 5.50 -25.76 -3.20
C GLU A 521 7.03 -25.77 -3.08
N LYS A 522 7.74 -25.05 -3.96
CA LYS A 522 9.21 -24.93 -3.94
C LYS A 522 9.77 -24.34 -2.63
N ILE A 523 8.95 -23.61 -1.87
CA ILE A 523 9.29 -23.13 -0.52
C ILE A 523 8.99 -24.22 0.53
N ARG A 524 7.83 -24.88 0.45
CA ARG A 524 7.40 -25.98 1.34
C ARG A 524 8.35 -27.19 1.29
N GLU A 525 8.97 -27.44 0.13
CA GLU A 525 9.95 -28.51 -0.07
C GLU A 525 11.36 -28.20 0.44
N ASP A 526 11.69 -26.96 0.80
CA ASP A 526 13.07 -26.56 1.17
C ASP A 526 13.42 -26.88 2.64
N PRO A 527 14.40 -27.77 2.91
CA PRO A 527 14.85 -28.11 4.27
C PRO A 527 15.48 -26.96 5.06
N LYS A 528 15.71 -25.80 4.42
CA LYS A 528 16.19 -24.58 5.09
C LYS A 528 15.06 -23.56 5.35
N GLN A 529 13.81 -23.84 4.99
CA GLN A 529 12.71 -22.87 5.08
C GLN A 529 11.42 -23.43 5.71
N GLN A 530 10.80 -24.43 5.07
CA GLN A 530 9.45 -24.92 5.41
C GLN A 530 9.28 -26.44 5.20
N CYS A 531 10.33 -27.19 4.85
CA CYS A 531 10.33 -28.65 4.96
C CYS A 531 10.70 -29.01 6.40
N PHE A 532 9.67 -29.31 7.19
CA PHE A 532 9.75 -29.49 8.64
C PHE A 532 9.91 -30.95 9.06
N GLU A 533 9.72 -31.88 8.13
CA GLU A 533 9.82 -33.34 8.29
C GLU A 533 11.19 -33.81 8.80
N GLN A 534 12.20 -32.93 8.77
CA GLN A 534 13.56 -33.17 9.25
C GLN A 534 14.05 -32.08 10.23
N ASP A 535 13.20 -31.12 10.64
CA ASP A 535 13.64 -30.01 11.51
C ASP A 535 13.60 -30.40 13.00
N PRO A 536 14.73 -30.27 13.74
CA PRO A 536 14.79 -30.61 15.16
C PRO A 536 13.87 -29.79 16.07
N PHE A 537 13.60 -28.51 15.77
CA PHE A 537 12.72 -27.69 16.62
C PHE A 537 11.26 -28.12 16.46
N VAL A 538 10.77 -28.25 15.23
CA VAL A 538 9.39 -28.70 14.97
C VAL A 538 9.17 -30.14 15.46
N ALA A 539 10.19 -31.01 15.37
CA ALA A 539 10.16 -32.34 15.98
C ALA A 539 10.09 -32.30 17.52
N ALA A 540 10.92 -31.48 18.19
CA ALA A 540 10.93 -31.35 19.65
C ALA A 540 9.62 -30.77 20.22
N TRP A 541 8.91 -29.97 19.43
CA TRP A 541 7.56 -29.46 19.74
C TRP A 541 6.43 -30.42 19.32
N ASN A 542 6.72 -31.65 18.87
CA ASN A 542 5.74 -32.66 18.42
C ASN A 542 4.76 -32.13 17.35
N LEU A 543 5.25 -31.28 16.45
CA LEU A 543 4.48 -30.74 15.32
C LEU A 543 4.70 -31.60 14.06
N ASN A 544 3.62 -31.83 13.31
CA ASN A 544 3.67 -32.47 12.00
C ASN A 544 2.71 -31.75 11.06
N ILE A 545 3.15 -31.44 9.84
CA ILE A 545 2.46 -30.57 8.88
C ILE A 545 2.43 -31.31 7.55
N ASP A 546 1.28 -31.40 6.87
CA ASP A 546 1.20 -32.04 5.54
C ASP A 546 2.12 -31.31 4.54
N ALA A 547 2.66 -32.05 3.57
CA ALA A 547 3.43 -31.49 2.47
C ALA A 547 2.54 -30.81 1.41
N ARG A 548 1.23 -31.09 1.43
CA ARG A 548 0.25 -30.64 0.42
C ARG A 548 -0.66 -29.54 0.95
N MET A 549 -1.08 -28.68 0.02
CA MET A 549 -2.10 -27.66 0.25
C MET A 549 -3.50 -28.30 0.38
N ILE A 550 -4.37 -27.70 1.20
CA ILE A 550 -5.72 -28.22 1.50
C ILE A 550 -6.70 -27.99 0.34
N GLU A 551 -7.55 -28.99 0.06
CA GLU A 551 -8.50 -28.96 -1.06
C GLU A 551 -9.94 -28.59 -0.60
N LEU A 552 -10.24 -27.31 -0.84
CA LEU A 552 -11.48 -26.55 -0.73
C LEU A 552 -12.73 -27.10 -1.45
N PRO A 553 -13.86 -27.47 -0.81
CA PRO A 553 -15.15 -27.29 -1.47
C PRO A 553 -15.45 -25.79 -1.58
N ALA A 554 -15.64 -25.28 -2.79
CA ALA A 554 -15.92 -23.87 -3.07
C ALA A 554 -17.07 -23.73 -4.07
N ARG A 555 -17.56 -22.50 -4.27
CA ARG A 555 -18.82 -22.25 -5.00
C ARG A 555 -18.72 -21.03 -5.90
N VAL A 556 -19.11 -21.19 -7.17
CA VAL A 556 -19.23 -20.10 -8.14
C VAL A 556 -20.65 -19.52 -8.04
N LEU A 557 -20.76 -18.29 -7.57
CA LEU A 557 -22.04 -17.59 -7.48
C LEU A 557 -22.52 -17.18 -8.88
N PRO A 558 -23.83 -17.26 -9.18
CA PRO A 558 -24.37 -16.81 -10.46
C PRO A 558 -24.17 -15.30 -10.65
N MET A 559 -23.72 -14.91 -11.84
CA MET A 559 -23.58 -13.50 -12.22
C MET A 559 -24.96 -12.80 -12.19
N PRO A 560 -25.09 -11.62 -11.54
CA PRO A 560 -26.32 -10.85 -11.57
C PRO A 560 -26.58 -10.27 -12.98
N GLU A 561 -27.86 -10.10 -13.34
CA GLU A 561 -28.22 -9.45 -14.59
C GLU A 561 -27.90 -7.95 -14.54
N ILE A 562 -27.27 -7.43 -15.60
CA ILE A 562 -26.88 -6.02 -15.73
C ILE A 562 -27.68 -5.38 -16.86
N VAL A 563 -28.56 -4.45 -16.53
CA VAL A 563 -29.46 -3.77 -17.48
C VAL A 563 -28.83 -2.46 -17.95
N TYR A 564 -28.68 -2.29 -19.26
CA TYR A 564 -28.33 -0.99 -19.87
C TYR A 564 -29.55 -0.35 -20.53
N THR A 565 -30.41 -1.12 -21.18
CA THR A 565 -31.71 -0.66 -21.71
C THR A 565 -32.70 -1.81 -21.61
N ASP A 566 -34.00 -1.57 -21.83
CA ASP A 566 -34.99 -2.64 -21.88
C ASP A 566 -34.66 -3.71 -22.93
N GLN A 567 -33.99 -3.30 -24.01
CA GLN A 567 -33.56 -4.13 -25.14
C GLN A 567 -32.15 -4.74 -24.98
N TYR A 568 -31.32 -4.26 -24.04
CA TYR A 568 -29.95 -4.75 -23.84
C TYR A 568 -29.63 -5.03 -22.37
N ARG A 569 -29.46 -6.32 -22.09
CA ARG A 569 -29.24 -6.91 -20.77
C ARG A 569 -28.07 -7.89 -20.85
N VAL A 570 -27.10 -7.76 -19.95
CA VAL A 570 -25.98 -8.71 -19.84
C VAL A 570 -26.38 -9.82 -18.89
N THR A 571 -26.26 -11.06 -19.34
CA THR A 571 -26.53 -12.29 -18.59
C THR A 571 -25.34 -13.24 -18.67
N SER A 572 -25.31 -14.29 -17.85
CA SER A 572 -24.24 -15.31 -17.86
C SER A 572 -24.03 -15.99 -19.22
N ARG A 573 -25.05 -16.05 -20.09
CA ARG A 573 -24.94 -16.61 -21.45
C ARG A 573 -24.33 -15.64 -22.48
N GLY A 574 -24.23 -14.35 -22.14
CA GLY A 574 -23.77 -13.28 -23.03
C GLY A 574 -22.35 -12.77 -22.75
N VAL A 575 -21.65 -13.37 -21.78
CA VAL A 575 -20.26 -13.03 -21.42
C VAL A 575 -19.33 -14.19 -21.81
N LYS A 576 -18.15 -13.86 -22.32
CA LYS A 576 -17.12 -14.85 -22.65
C LYS A 576 -16.35 -15.31 -21.41
N ASP A 577 -16.04 -14.37 -20.52
CA ASP A 577 -15.20 -14.57 -19.35
C ASP A 577 -15.99 -14.06 -18.13
N VAL A 578 -16.14 -14.88 -17.08
CA VAL A 578 -17.04 -14.57 -15.94
C VAL A 578 -16.61 -13.28 -15.24
N GLY A 579 -17.56 -12.34 -15.08
CA GLY A 579 -17.30 -11.03 -14.49
C GLY A 579 -16.75 -9.97 -15.46
N VAL A 580 -16.58 -10.29 -16.75
CA VAL A 580 -16.14 -9.34 -17.79
C VAL A 580 -17.19 -9.22 -18.90
N TRP A 581 -17.61 -8.00 -19.21
CA TRP A 581 -18.52 -7.71 -20.32
C TRP A 581 -18.09 -6.49 -21.13
N GLU A 582 -18.13 -6.61 -22.46
CA GLU A 582 -17.85 -5.50 -23.38
C GLU A 582 -19.15 -4.75 -23.72
N HIS A 583 -19.27 -3.53 -23.23
CA HIS A 583 -20.41 -2.64 -23.46
C HIS A 583 -20.35 -1.93 -24.83
N LYS A 584 -20.09 -2.68 -25.91
CA LYS A 584 -20.01 -2.16 -27.29
C LYS A 584 -21.41 -1.86 -27.83
N SER A 585 -21.57 -0.69 -28.47
CA SER A 585 -22.79 -0.27 -29.21
C SER A 585 -24.12 -0.41 -28.45
N THR A 586 -24.10 -0.11 -27.14
CA THR A 586 -25.29 0.10 -26.32
C THR A 586 -25.23 1.44 -25.60
N LYS A 587 -26.40 2.06 -25.37
CA LYS A 587 -26.56 3.32 -24.62
C LYS A 587 -26.39 3.09 -23.12
N PHE A 588 -26.17 4.16 -22.36
CA PHE A 588 -26.27 4.11 -20.91
C PHE A 588 -27.73 4.08 -20.45
N TYR A 589 -27.99 3.45 -19.30
CA TYR A 589 -29.33 3.34 -18.71
C TYR A 589 -29.98 4.69 -18.39
N LYS A 590 -29.17 5.62 -17.89
CA LYS A 590 -29.50 7.05 -17.87
C LYS A 590 -28.29 7.82 -18.37
N PRO A 591 -28.27 8.26 -19.64
CA PRO A 591 -27.27 9.21 -20.11
C PRO A 591 -27.36 10.48 -19.28
N ALA A 592 -26.21 11.06 -18.96
CA ALA A 592 -26.11 12.33 -18.27
C ALA A 592 -26.62 13.48 -19.14
N ASP A 593 -27.25 14.47 -18.50
CA ASP A 593 -27.51 15.75 -19.15
C ASP A 593 -26.18 16.52 -19.20
N PHE A 594 -25.67 16.75 -20.41
CA PHE A 594 -24.32 17.26 -20.60
C PHE A 594 -24.34 18.80 -20.60
N PRO A 595 -23.49 19.48 -19.81
CA PRO A 595 -23.54 20.94 -19.71
C PRO A 595 -23.36 21.64 -21.05
N GLY A 596 -24.26 22.58 -21.37
CA GLY A 596 -24.15 23.41 -22.56
C GLY A 596 -22.85 24.21 -22.59
N VAL A 597 -22.52 24.86 -21.47
CA VAL A 597 -21.23 25.56 -21.28
C VAL A 597 -20.22 24.63 -20.59
N TRP A 598 -19.19 24.26 -21.33
CA TRP A 598 -18.07 23.45 -20.86
C TRP A 598 -16.76 23.80 -21.60
N GLY A 599 -15.63 23.36 -21.05
CA GLY A 599 -14.31 23.70 -21.59
C GLY A 599 -13.32 22.55 -21.76
N LEU A 600 -12.35 22.78 -22.63
CA LEU A 600 -11.18 21.94 -22.87
C LEU A 600 -9.91 22.70 -22.48
N ILE A 601 -9.23 22.24 -21.42
CA ILE A 601 -7.95 22.82 -20.96
C ILE A 601 -6.80 21.91 -21.39
N ASN A 602 -5.90 22.44 -22.21
CA ASN A 602 -4.70 21.75 -22.65
C ASN A 602 -3.50 22.16 -21.79
N LEU A 603 -3.10 21.30 -20.85
CA LEU A 603 -1.89 21.47 -20.02
C LEU A 603 -0.67 20.75 -20.62
N SER A 604 -0.76 20.29 -21.87
CA SER A 604 0.21 19.41 -22.52
C SER A 604 0.93 20.10 -23.68
N SER A 605 1.94 19.42 -24.23
CA SER A 605 2.64 19.87 -25.44
C SER A 605 1.96 19.38 -26.75
N ILE A 606 0.68 19.02 -26.71
CA ILE A 606 -0.09 18.62 -27.91
C ILE A 606 -0.64 19.87 -28.58
N PHE A 607 -0.52 19.97 -29.91
CA PHE A 607 -1.13 21.03 -30.69
C PHE A 607 -2.67 20.95 -30.67
N GLN A 608 -3.34 22.10 -30.58
CA GLN A 608 -4.80 22.24 -30.57
C GLN A 608 -5.55 21.27 -31.51
N HIS A 609 -5.17 21.16 -32.79
CA HIS A 609 -5.87 20.31 -33.77
C HIS A 609 -6.00 18.84 -33.33
N ALA A 610 -4.99 18.28 -32.65
CA ALA A 610 -5.04 16.89 -32.17
C ALA A 610 -5.90 16.75 -30.89
N CYS A 611 -5.93 17.79 -30.05
CA CYS A 611 -6.88 17.90 -28.94
C CYS A 611 -8.33 18.02 -29.44
N GLU A 612 -8.54 18.72 -30.56
CA GLU A 612 -9.84 18.81 -31.22
C GLU A 612 -10.29 17.48 -31.80
N ASP A 613 -9.44 16.81 -32.57
CA ASP A 613 -9.78 15.53 -33.20
C ASP A 613 -10.05 14.43 -32.15
N PHE A 614 -9.38 14.49 -31.00
CA PHE A 614 -9.70 13.68 -29.84
C PHE A 614 -11.13 13.96 -29.32
N TYR A 615 -11.53 15.22 -29.10
CA TYR A 615 -12.90 15.48 -28.65
C TYR A 615 -13.94 15.11 -29.71
N LYS A 616 -13.66 15.34 -31.01
CA LYS A 616 -14.57 14.96 -32.12
C LYS A 616 -14.86 13.46 -32.09
N GLN A 617 -13.85 12.63 -31.89
CA GLN A 617 -14.01 11.18 -31.77
C GLN A 617 -14.65 10.74 -30.45
N LEU A 618 -14.34 11.42 -29.34
CA LEU A 618 -15.03 11.21 -28.06
C LEU A 618 -16.53 11.52 -28.17
N ARG A 619 -16.91 12.57 -28.93
CA ARG A 619 -18.30 12.98 -29.17
C ARG A 619 -19.10 11.92 -29.93
N ILE A 620 -18.51 11.33 -30.98
CA ILE A 620 -19.15 10.25 -31.76
C ILE A 620 -19.47 9.04 -30.85
N VAL A 621 -18.56 8.68 -29.94
CA VAL A 621 -18.82 7.60 -28.97
C VAL A 621 -19.80 8.04 -27.88
N ALA A 622 -19.82 9.33 -27.50
CA ALA A 622 -20.80 9.88 -26.54
C ALA A 622 -22.24 9.80 -27.11
N GLU A 623 -22.42 10.15 -28.38
CA GLU A 623 -23.68 10.07 -29.11
C GLU A 623 -24.21 8.61 -29.16
N ASP A 624 -23.34 7.63 -29.45
CA ASP A 624 -23.64 6.18 -29.36
C ASP A 624 -24.01 5.75 -27.92
N LYS A 625 -23.41 6.38 -26.90
CA LYS A 625 -23.82 6.19 -25.48
C LYS A 625 -25.10 6.93 -25.08
N GLY A 626 -25.67 7.73 -25.97
CA GLY A 626 -26.88 8.53 -25.73
C GLY A 626 -26.61 9.87 -25.04
N ILE A 627 -25.36 10.26 -24.82
CA ILE A 627 -24.98 11.56 -24.26
C ILE A 627 -24.85 12.57 -25.42
N ARG A 628 -25.61 13.66 -25.37
CA ARG A 628 -25.57 14.73 -26.37
C ARG A 628 -24.57 15.81 -25.96
N CYS A 629 -23.29 15.63 -26.28
CA CYS A 629 -22.27 16.64 -26.02
C CYS A 629 -22.24 17.72 -27.11
N CYS A 630 -22.38 18.99 -26.72
CA CYS A 630 -22.00 20.13 -27.57
C CYS A 630 -20.47 20.20 -27.78
N PRO A 631 -19.96 20.96 -28.77
CA PRO A 631 -18.56 21.40 -28.79
C PRO A 631 -18.21 22.20 -27.53
N PRO A 632 -16.93 22.26 -27.11
CA PRO A 632 -16.52 23.11 -26.00
C PRO A 632 -16.60 24.59 -26.40
N GLU A 633 -17.20 25.43 -25.56
CA GLU A 633 -17.21 26.89 -25.75
C GLU A 633 -15.87 27.53 -25.32
N ILE A 634 -15.14 26.86 -24.42
CA ILE A 634 -13.89 27.34 -23.83
C ILE A 634 -12.75 26.42 -24.27
N TYR A 635 -11.73 26.98 -24.94
CA TYR A 635 -10.45 26.31 -25.19
C TYR A 635 -9.31 27.15 -24.59
N GLU A 636 -8.49 26.54 -23.76
CA GLU A 636 -7.41 27.23 -23.01
C GLU A 636 -6.13 26.38 -23.07
N GLU A 637 -5.04 26.94 -23.60
CA GLU A 637 -3.75 26.25 -23.77
C GLU A 637 -2.71 26.83 -22.81
N ILE A 638 -2.39 26.05 -21.77
CA ILE A 638 -1.47 26.42 -20.69
C ILE A 638 -0.40 25.33 -20.62
N ASP A 639 0.47 25.26 -21.64
CA ASP A 639 1.49 24.21 -21.76
C ASP A 639 2.39 24.18 -20.50
N ALA A 640 2.17 23.15 -19.68
CA ALA A 640 2.85 23.00 -18.40
C ALA A 640 4.34 22.65 -18.56
N THR A 641 4.78 22.26 -19.76
CA THR A 641 6.20 21.99 -20.04
C THR A 641 7.02 23.27 -20.25
N LYS A 642 6.36 24.40 -20.52
CA LYS A 642 6.98 25.71 -20.75
C LYS A 642 6.85 26.68 -19.56
N ASN A 643 6.07 26.32 -18.53
CA ASN A 643 5.67 27.24 -17.46
C ASN A 643 5.96 26.67 -16.05
N GLU A 644 6.17 27.57 -15.09
CA GLU A 644 6.33 27.21 -13.68
C GLU A 644 4.97 26.94 -13.02
N MET A 645 4.91 26.00 -12.07
CA MET A 645 3.65 25.56 -11.45
C MET A 645 2.84 26.71 -10.80
N ALA A 646 3.51 27.74 -10.26
CA ALA A 646 2.83 28.92 -9.71
C ALA A 646 2.13 29.75 -10.81
N LYS A 647 2.76 29.93 -11.96
CA LYS A 647 2.17 30.61 -13.13
C LYS A 647 1.00 29.80 -13.68
N ILE A 648 1.13 28.48 -13.75
CA ILE A 648 0.06 27.56 -14.17
C ILE A 648 -1.15 27.64 -13.22
N GLU A 649 -0.95 27.71 -11.89
CA GLU A 649 -2.06 27.89 -10.95
C GLU A 649 -2.77 29.24 -11.15
N VAL A 650 -2.03 30.33 -11.35
CA VAL A 650 -2.61 31.66 -11.62
C VAL A 650 -3.40 31.67 -12.94
N MET A 651 -2.85 31.06 -14.00
CA MET A 651 -3.54 30.95 -15.30
C MET A 651 -4.83 30.13 -15.17
N LEU A 652 -4.77 28.92 -14.59
CA LEU A 652 -5.95 28.09 -14.30
C LEU A 652 -7.00 28.83 -13.45
N ARG A 653 -6.57 29.52 -12.40
CA ARG A 653 -7.44 30.31 -11.51
C ARG A 653 -8.14 31.45 -12.26
N ASN A 654 -7.47 32.09 -13.22
CA ASN A 654 -8.04 33.14 -14.05
C ASN A 654 -9.01 32.58 -15.10
N THR A 655 -8.64 31.48 -15.77
CA THR A 655 -9.52 30.72 -16.67
C THR A 655 -10.81 30.30 -15.97
N ILE A 656 -10.74 29.77 -14.76
CA ILE A 656 -11.93 29.33 -14.02
C ILE A 656 -12.77 30.54 -13.56
N LYS A 657 -12.15 31.62 -13.06
CA LYS A 657 -12.85 32.86 -12.69
C LYS A 657 -13.59 33.53 -13.85
N LYS A 658 -13.01 33.49 -15.05
CA LYS A 658 -13.59 34.07 -16.27
C LYS A 658 -14.83 33.30 -16.77
N ASN A 659 -14.97 32.03 -16.37
CA ASN A 659 -15.97 31.11 -16.87
C ASN A 659 -16.73 30.44 -15.70
N ASP A 660 -17.31 31.24 -14.81
CA ASP A 660 -18.05 30.78 -13.62
C ASP A 660 -19.35 30.02 -13.96
N ASN A 661 -19.92 30.29 -15.13
CA ASN A 661 -21.01 29.54 -15.74
C ASN A 661 -20.62 28.11 -16.15
N CYS A 662 -19.33 27.82 -16.40
CA CYS A 662 -18.84 26.51 -16.82
C CYS A 662 -19.06 25.45 -15.72
N LYS A 663 -19.65 24.31 -16.09
CA LYS A 663 -19.91 23.19 -15.15
C LYS A 663 -19.06 21.95 -15.39
N PHE A 664 -18.32 21.88 -16.51
CA PHE A 664 -17.45 20.75 -16.83
C PHE A 664 -16.15 21.18 -17.54
N PHE A 665 -15.00 20.65 -17.11
CA PHE A 665 -13.74 20.75 -17.82
C PHE A 665 -13.17 19.36 -18.17
N LEU A 666 -12.90 19.15 -19.46
CA LEU A 666 -12.01 18.09 -19.94
C LEU A 666 -10.58 18.65 -19.94
N VAL A 667 -9.64 17.96 -19.30
CA VAL A 667 -8.28 18.49 -19.08
C VAL A 667 -7.22 17.50 -19.54
N ILE A 668 -6.37 17.93 -20.47
CA ILE A 668 -5.29 17.11 -21.05
C ILE A 668 -3.99 17.40 -20.29
N LEU A 669 -3.44 16.39 -19.62
CA LEU A 669 -2.25 16.46 -18.79
C LEU A 669 -0.97 16.06 -19.56
N PRO A 670 0.19 16.67 -19.27
CA PRO A 670 1.43 16.45 -19.99
C PRO A 670 2.01 15.04 -19.80
N LEU A 671 2.74 14.58 -20.80
CA LEU A 671 3.56 13.37 -20.77
C LEU A 671 4.93 13.66 -20.14
N LYS A 672 5.40 12.74 -19.29
CA LYS A 672 6.68 12.71 -18.56
C LYS A 672 6.76 13.55 -17.26
N THR A 673 7.59 13.02 -16.38
CA THR A 673 7.73 13.35 -14.95
C THR A 673 6.42 13.23 -14.17
N HIS A 674 6.37 12.19 -13.33
CA HIS A 674 5.24 11.94 -12.42
C HIS A 674 4.95 13.11 -11.48
N TYR A 675 5.94 13.99 -11.24
CA TYR A 675 5.80 15.22 -10.45
C TYR A 675 4.91 16.27 -11.12
N MET A 676 5.25 16.72 -12.33
CA MET A 676 4.51 17.79 -13.02
C MET A 676 3.06 17.39 -13.31
N ASN A 677 2.86 16.14 -13.78
CA ASN A 677 1.52 15.60 -14.01
C ASN A 677 0.67 15.56 -12.71
N LYS A 678 1.28 15.21 -11.57
CA LYS A 678 0.60 15.20 -10.26
C LYS A 678 0.26 16.58 -9.72
N GLU A 679 1.20 17.53 -9.76
CA GLU A 679 0.93 18.88 -9.26
C GLU A 679 -0.06 19.62 -10.16
N ALA A 680 -0.02 19.43 -11.48
CA ALA A 680 -1.07 19.91 -12.39
C ALA A 680 -2.44 19.29 -12.09
N TYR A 681 -2.51 17.96 -11.91
CA TYR A 681 -3.74 17.26 -11.51
C TYR A 681 -4.31 17.81 -10.18
N LYS A 682 -3.44 17.96 -9.17
CA LYS A 682 -3.77 18.45 -7.83
C LYS A 682 -4.28 19.88 -7.85
N ASN A 683 -3.62 20.77 -8.60
CA ASN A 683 -4.02 22.18 -8.70
C ASN A 683 -5.37 22.32 -9.41
N VAL A 684 -5.59 21.63 -10.54
CA VAL A 684 -6.90 21.60 -11.21
C VAL A 684 -8.00 21.09 -10.28
N LYS A 685 -7.74 20.01 -9.53
CA LYS A 685 -8.70 19.47 -8.56
C LYS A 685 -9.00 20.43 -7.41
N LYS A 686 -7.97 21.01 -6.79
CA LYS A 686 -8.09 21.97 -5.70
C LYS A 686 -8.90 23.20 -6.12
N LEU A 687 -8.59 23.79 -7.28
CA LEU A 687 -9.32 24.92 -7.81
C LEU A 687 -10.78 24.55 -8.10
N CYS A 688 -11.03 23.58 -8.98
CA CYS A 688 -12.37 23.27 -9.46
C CYS A 688 -13.31 22.68 -8.40
N GLU A 689 -12.81 21.84 -7.48
CA GLU A 689 -13.66 21.09 -6.54
C GLU A 689 -13.70 21.65 -5.12
N LEU A 690 -12.80 22.56 -4.74
CA LEU A 690 -12.74 23.14 -3.38
C LEU A 690 -12.80 24.68 -3.33
N GLU A 691 -12.28 25.39 -4.33
CA GLU A 691 -12.16 26.86 -4.27
C GLU A 691 -13.24 27.64 -5.06
N PHE A 692 -13.90 27.01 -6.03
CA PHE A 692 -14.95 27.66 -6.83
C PHE A 692 -16.34 27.09 -6.53
N GLY A 693 -17.21 27.96 -6.00
CA GLY A 693 -18.36 27.63 -5.13
C GLY A 693 -19.57 26.90 -5.72
N ILE A 694 -19.42 26.17 -6.83
CA ILE A 694 -20.43 25.22 -7.35
C ILE A 694 -19.83 23.81 -7.56
N GLY A 695 -18.49 23.65 -7.48
CA GLY A 695 -17.82 22.35 -7.68
C GLY A 695 -17.80 21.92 -9.15
N ILE A 696 -16.89 22.50 -9.93
CA ILE A 696 -16.82 22.27 -11.38
C ILE A 696 -16.30 20.86 -11.65
N VAL A 697 -17.07 20.08 -12.42
CA VAL A 697 -16.76 18.68 -12.70
C VAL A 697 -15.56 18.57 -13.64
N THR A 698 -14.53 17.80 -13.24
CA THR A 698 -13.29 17.66 -14.02
C THR A 698 -13.02 16.23 -14.47
N GLN A 699 -12.71 16.05 -15.76
CA GLN A 699 -12.19 14.79 -16.32
C GLN A 699 -10.78 14.98 -16.87
N MET A 700 -9.82 14.32 -16.22
CA MET A 700 -8.40 14.40 -16.56
C MET A 700 -8.01 13.28 -17.54
N ILE A 701 -7.24 13.60 -18.58
CA ILE A 701 -6.76 12.66 -19.61
C ILE A 701 -5.24 12.88 -19.78
N GLU A 702 -4.43 11.83 -19.70
CA GLU A 702 -3.00 11.97 -20.06
C GLU A 702 -2.84 12.15 -21.59
N GLN A 703 -1.91 13.01 -22.02
CA GLN A 703 -1.47 13.22 -23.41
C GLN A 703 -1.27 11.92 -24.21
N SER A 704 -0.80 10.84 -23.57
CA SER A 704 -0.67 9.49 -24.16
C SER A 704 -2.00 8.88 -24.68
N ASN A 705 -3.12 9.39 -24.17
CA ASN A 705 -4.47 8.91 -24.43
C ASN A 705 -5.27 9.84 -25.34
N ALA A 706 -4.86 11.12 -25.42
CA ALA A 706 -5.43 12.11 -26.33
C ALA A 706 -4.83 12.07 -27.75
N VAL A 707 -3.74 11.32 -28.01
CA VAL A 707 -3.10 11.26 -29.35
C VAL A 707 -3.11 9.84 -29.92
N ILE A 708 -3.27 9.72 -31.25
CA ILE A 708 -3.14 8.45 -31.98
C ILE A 708 -1.67 8.00 -31.99
N GLY A 709 -1.39 6.82 -31.43
CA GLY A 709 -0.04 6.25 -31.40
C GLY A 709 0.37 5.62 -32.72
N THR A 710 1.38 6.19 -33.40
CA THR A 710 1.87 5.76 -34.73
C THR A 710 2.46 4.34 -34.81
N LYS A 711 2.70 3.66 -33.68
CA LYS A 711 3.54 2.45 -33.63
C LYS A 711 3.01 1.21 -34.37
N ASN A 712 1.70 1.03 -34.46
CA ASN A 712 1.08 -0.23 -34.90
C ASN A 712 -0.02 -0.05 -35.99
N ASN A 713 0.12 0.93 -36.91
CA ASN A 713 -0.79 1.19 -38.04
C ASN A 713 -2.29 1.40 -37.75
N LYS A 714 -2.74 1.46 -36.48
CA LYS A 714 -4.13 1.81 -36.12
C LYS A 714 -4.31 3.33 -36.09
N THR A 715 -4.69 3.92 -37.23
CA THR A 715 -5.00 5.35 -37.42
C THR A 715 -6.33 5.82 -36.81
N LYS A 716 -6.81 5.18 -35.74
CA LYS A 716 -8.04 5.54 -35.01
C LYS A 716 -7.86 5.31 -33.51
N TRP A 717 -8.50 6.14 -32.68
CA TRP A 717 -8.63 5.86 -31.25
C TRP A 717 -9.44 4.57 -31.03
N ASP A 718 -9.11 3.86 -29.97
CA ASP A 718 -9.85 2.66 -29.55
C ASP A 718 -11.21 3.05 -28.95
N TYR A 719 -12.29 2.54 -29.52
CA TYR A 719 -13.66 2.74 -29.01
C TYR A 719 -13.77 2.32 -27.54
N ALA A 720 -13.16 1.21 -27.12
CA ALA A 720 -13.23 0.74 -25.73
C ALA A 720 -12.58 1.75 -24.76
N LYS A 721 -11.50 2.42 -25.21
CA LYS A 721 -10.80 3.46 -24.46
C LYS A 721 -11.63 4.75 -24.33
N LEU A 722 -12.28 5.18 -25.41
CA LEU A 722 -13.20 6.33 -25.39
C LEU A 722 -14.44 6.03 -24.54
N SER A 723 -15.03 4.84 -24.68
CA SER A 723 -16.18 4.40 -23.88
C SER A 723 -15.84 4.31 -22.38
N ASN A 724 -14.64 3.84 -22.02
CA ASN A 724 -14.15 3.84 -20.63
C ASN A 724 -13.92 5.25 -20.06
N ILE A 725 -13.68 6.27 -20.89
CA ILE A 725 -13.68 7.68 -20.46
C ILE A 725 -15.13 8.15 -20.23
N LEU A 726 -16.05 7.80 -21.13
CA LEU A 726 -17.46 8.19 -21.06
C LEU A 726 -18.19 7.57 -19.86
N LEU A 727 -17.88 6.33 -19.46
CA LEU A 727 -18.34 5.74 -18.20
C LEU A 727 -18.05 6.63 -16.99
N LYS A 728 -16.92 7.35 -17.00
CA LYS A 728 -16.50 8.25 -15.90
C LYS A 728 -17.13 9.63 -16.01
N ILE A 729 -17.33 10.14 -17.24
CA ILE A 729 -18.02 11.41 -17.49
C ILE A 729 -19.50 11.29 -17.10
N ASN A 730 -20.17 10.23 -17.54
CA ASN A 730 -21.58 9.98 -17.28
C ASN A 730 -21.89 9.95 -15.78
N THR A 731 -21.17 9.13 -15.00
CA THR A 731 -21.36 9.04 -13.54
C THR A 731 -21.09 10.36 -12.81
N LYS A 732 -20.10 11.15 -13.27
CA LYS A 732 -19.79 12.47 -12.67
C LYS A 732 -20.84 13.54 -12.97
N LEU A 733 -21.59 13.39 -14.05
CA LEU A 733 -22.68 14.27 -14.47
C LEU A 733 -24.06 13.67 -14.12
N ASN A 734 -24.13 12.88 -13.02
CA ASN A 734 -25.35 12.29 -12.47
C ASN A 734 -26.14 11.35 -13.42
N GLY A 735 -25.46 10.81 -14.45
CA GLY A 735 -25.93 9.70 -15.28
C GLY A 735 -25.63 8.33 -14.65
N THR A 736 -26.43 7.34 -15.02
CA THR A 736 -26.30 5.93 -14.61
C THR A 736 -25.88 5.10 -15.80
N ASN A 737 -24.73 4.42 -15.72
CA ASN A 737 -24.19 3.63 -16.82
C ASN A 737 -25.07 2.40 -17.10
N SER A 738 -25.38 1.66 -16.04
CA SER A 738 -26.22 0.46 -16.00
C SER A 738 -26.77 0.28 -14.59
N ILE A 739 -27.79 -0.58 -14.43
CA ILE A 739 -28.30 -1.03 -13.12
C ILE A 739 -28.21 -2.55 -12.99
N LEU A 740 -28.34 -3.06 -11.76
CA LEU A 740 -28.57 -4.48 -11.48
C LEU A 740 -30.07 -4.74 -11.35
N THR A 741 -30.51 -5.96 -11.66
CA THR A 741 -31.80 -6.44 -11.18
C THR A 741 -31.71 -6.77 -9.68
N ALA A 742 -32.79 -6.52 -8.92
CA ALA A 742 -32.93 -7.13 -7.61
C ALA A 742 -33.03 -8.67 -7.75
N ASN A 743 -32.74 -9.38 -6.66
CA ASN A 743 -33.04 -10.80 -6.55
C ASN A 743 -34.32 -11.01 -5.71
N SER A 744 -34.91 -12.20 -5.79
CA SER A 744 -36.18 -12.52 -5.13
C SER A 744 -36.19 -12.33 -3.61
N THR A 745 -35.03 -12.34 -2.95
CA THR A 745 -34.89 -12.01 -1.52
C THR A 745 -34.96 -10.50 -1.28
N ILE A 746 -34.26 -9.71 -2.09
CA ILE A 746 -34.29 -8.24 -2.05
C ILE A 746 -35.69 -7.72 -2.44
N ASP A 747 -36.32 -8.28 -3.47
CA ASP A 747 -37.69 -7.93 -3.86
C ASP A 747 -38.71 -8.26 -2.74
N ARG A 748 -38.53 -9.40 -2.06
CA ARG A 748 -39.35 -9.78 -0.89
C ARG A 748 -39.13 -8.84 0.30
N PHE A 749 -37.95 -8.26 0.44
CA PHE A 749 -37.66 -7.25 1.46
C PHE A 749 -38.31 -5.90 1.09
N PHE A 750 -38.15 -5.44 -0.15
CA PHE A 750 -38.70 -4.18 -0.63
C PHE A 750 -40.24 -4.15 -0.72
N SER A 751 -40.87 -5.28 -1.05
CA SER A 751 -42.34 -5.44 -1.09
C SER A 751 -43.00 -5.42 0.29
N ARG A 752 -42.24 -5.71 1.36
CA ARG A 752 -42.65 -5.48 2.76
C ARG A 752 -42.54 -4.01 3.19
N GLY A 753 -42.13 -3.11 2.29
CA GLY A 753 -41.94 -1.68 2.56
C GLY A 753 -40.55 -1.31 3.09
N HIS A 754 -39.65 -2.28 3.29
CA HIS A 754 -38.29 -1.99 3.75
C HIS A 754 -37.43 -1.34 2.67
N ARG A 755 -36.44 -0.54 3.07
CA ARG A 755 -35.50 0.16 2.20
C ARG A 755 -34.08 0.05 2.78
N ILE A 756 -33.08 -0.15 1.93
CA ILE A 756 -31.69 -0.41 2.33
C ILE A 756 -30.80 0.75 1.90
N MET A 757 -29.98 1.25 2.81
CA MET A 757 -28.85 2.12 2.51
C MET A 757 -27.53 1.33 2.64
N TYR A 758 -26.77 1.22 1.56
CA TYR A 758 -25.46 0.60 1.53
C TYR A 758 -24.39 1.64 1.79
N VAL A 759 -23.58 1.45 2.82
CA VAL A 759 -22.53 2.37 3.26
C VAL A 759 -21.16 1.72 3.09
N GLY A 760 -20.16 2.48 2.65
CA GLY A 760 -18.77 2.05 2.56
C GLY A 760 -17.83 3.04 3.24
N ALA A 761 -16.91 2.57 4.08
CA ALA A 761 -16.03 3.40 4.90
C ALA A 761 -14.55 2.95 4.85
N ASP A 762 -13.66 3.86 4.46
CA ASP A 762 -12.19 3.71 4.46
C ASP A 762 -11.52 4.75 5.38
N LEU A 763 -10.38 4.36 5.94
CA LEU A 763 -9.47 5.24 6.68
C LEU A 763 -8.08 5.16 6.05
N SER A 764 -7.71 6.18 5.30
CA SER A 764 -6.43 6.26 4.59
C SER A 764 -5.38 7.01 5.40
N HIS A 765 -4.44 6.26 5.99
CA HIS A 765 -3.28 6.80 6.72
C HIS A 765 -2.16 7.36 5.81
N PRO A 766 -1.41 8.38 6.27
CA PRO A 766 -0.29 8.95 5.51
C PRO A 766 0.90 7.98 5.42
N ALA A 767 1.71 8.13 4.37
CA ALA A 767 2.75 7.15 4.03
C ALA A 767 3.86 7.06 5.10
N PRO A 768 4.36 5.85 5.46
CA PRO A 768 5.34 5.67 6.53
C PRO A 768 6.60 6.55 6.41
N GLY A 769 6.76 7.48 7.34
CA GLY A 769 7.87 8.44 7.35
C GLY A 769 7.64 9.73 6.56
N THR A 770 6.37 10.18 6.47
CA THR A 770 6.00 11.59 6.28
C THR A 770 5.91 12.32 7.63
N ALA A 771 6.01 13.65 7.63
CA ALA A 771 5.79 14.47 8.82
C ALA A 771 4.30 14.64 9.18
N SER A 772 3.39 14.50 8.21
CA SER A 772 1.94 14.58 8.47
C SER A 772 1.47 13.45 9.38
N GLN A 773 0.69 13.83 10.40
CA GLN A 773 -0.04 12.93 11.31
C GLN A 773 -1.55 12.90 11.01
N ILE A 774 -2.00 13.56 9.94
CA ILE A 774 -3.40 13.62 9.51
C ILE A 774 -3.72 12.41 8.64
N SER A 775 -4.83 11.75 8.94
CA SER A 775 -5.41 10.64 8.20
C SER A 775 -6.70 11.10 7.52
N THR A 776 -7.04 10.55 6.36
CA THR A 776 -8.27 10.90 5.66
C THR A 776 -9.33 9.82 5.85
N VAL A 777 -10.47 10.21 6.39
CA VAL A 777 -11.69 9.39 6.45
C VAL A 777 -12.48 9.62 5.17
N ALA A 778 -12.96 8.56 4.54
CA ALA A 778 -13.92 8.66 3.44
C ALA A 778 -15.08 7.68 3.67
N VAL A 779 -16.30 8.19 3.74
CA VAL A 779 -17.53 7.38 3.88
C VAL A 779 -18.49 7.75 2.76
N VAL A 780 -19.10 6.74 2.14
CA VAL A 780 -20.09 6.89 1.07
C VAL A 780 -21.36 6.13 1.40
N ALA A 781 -22.54 6.64 1.01
CA ALA A 781 -23.82 5.95 1.21
C ALA A 781 -24.68 5.97 -0.06
N SER A 782 -25.34 4.85 -0.38
CA SER A 782 -26.13 4.71 -1.61
C SER A 782 -27.37 5.60 -1.59
N ALA A 783 -27.55 6.41 -2.64
CA ALA A 783 -28.71 7.26 -2.86
C ALA A 783 -29.93 6.52 -3.48
N ASP A 784 -29.75 5.24 -3.80
CA ASP A 784 -30.69 4.36 -4.50
C ASP A 784 -30.77 3.00 -3.78
N ASP A 785 -31.98 2.45 -3.63
CA ASP A 785 -32.22 1.17 -2.91
C ASP A 785 -31.52 -0.03 -3.59
N ILE A 786 -31.43 0.02 -4.93
CA ILE A 786 -30.49 -0.80 -5.71
C ILE A 786 -29.29 0.13 -5.98
N PRO A 787 -28.13 -0.10 -5.35
CA PRO A 787 -27.10 0.92 -5.23
C PRO A 787 -26.46 1.26 -6.58
N ASN A 788 -26.45 2.56 -6.92
CA ASN A 788 -25.84 3.06 -8.14
C ASN A 788 -25.14 4.41 -7.92
N ARG A 789 -25.89 5.41 -7.45
CA ARG A 789 -25.36 6.71 -7.06
C ARG A 789 -25.06 6.69 -5.56
N TYR A 790 -24.08 7.49 -5.14
CA TYR A 790 -23.62 7.56 -3.76
C TYR A 790 -23.42 9.01 -3.31
N PHE A 791 -23.92 9.32 -2.11
CA PHE A 791 -23.47 10.46 -1.31
C PHE A 791 -22.05 10.21 -0.79
N LYS A 792 -21.33 11.27 -0.41
CA LYS A 792 -19.96 11.19 0.12
C LYS A 792 -19.76 12.15 1.30
N GLU A 793 -19.01 11.70 2.29
CA GLU A 793 -18.52 12.49 3.42
C GLU A 793 -17.01 12.25 3.55
N VAL A 794 -16.22 13.31 3.73
CA VAL A 794 -14.74 13.24 3.75
C VAL A 794 -14.19 14.11 4.88
N TYR A 795 -13.53 13.48 5.85
CA TYR A 795 -13.09 14.11 7.10
C TYR A 795 -11.58 13.94 7.31
N GLN A 796 -10.98 14.81 8.12
CA GLN A 796 -9.56 14.73 8.51
C GLN A 796 -9.45 14.33 9.98
N GLN A 797 -8.80 13.21 10.23
CA GLN A 797 -8.60 12.65 11.57
C GLN A 797 -7.14 12.79 12.01
N GLN A 798 -6.90 13.49 13.13
CA GLN A 798 -5.57 13.57 13.74
C GLN A 798 -5.20 12.25 14.40
N ARG A 799 -3.98 11.75 14.13
CA ARG A 799 -3.38 10.66 14.92
C ARG A 799 -2.97 11.20 16.30
N PRO A 800 -3.18 10.47 17.41
CA PRO A 800 -2.69 10.88 18.72
C PRO A 800 -1.15 10.98 18.73
N PRO A 801 -0.57 11.94 19.46
CA PRO A 801 0.88 12.00 19.66
C PRO A 801 1.42 10.80 20.46
N GLN A 802 2.21 9.98 19.78
CA GLN A 802 3.33 9.22 20.37
C GLN A 802 3.05 8.10 21.39
N THR A 803 2.28 7.08 21.00
CA THR A 803 2.67 5.68 21.28
C THR A 803 3.31 5.05 20.04
N ARG A 804 4.34 4.21 20.23
CA ARG A 804 5.16 3.64 19.12
C ARG A 804 4.49 2.42 18.47
N GLY A 805 3.40 2.63 17.75
CA GLY A 805 2.82 1.62 16.86
C GLY A 805 1.34 1.80 16.59
N GLU A 806 0.61 2.23 17.62
CA GLU A 806 -0.85 2.38 17.59
C GLU A 806 -1.30 3.42 16.57
N SER A 807 -2.17 2.99 15.66
CA SER A 807 -3.04 3.84 14.86
C SER A 807 -4.37 4.00 15.59
N ARG A 808 -5.06 5.13 15.41
CA ARG A 808 -6.51 5.15 15.65
C ARG A 808 -7.19 4.69 14.36
N GLU A 809 -7.38 3.38 14.23
CA GLU A 809 -8.04 2.76 13.07
C GLU A 809 -9.58 2.89 13.11
N TYR A 810 -10.17 3.33 14.23
CA TYR A 810 -11.59 3.70 14.30
C TYR A 810 -11.83 5.13 13.81
N ILE A 811 -12.97 5.35 13.16
CA ILE A 811 -13.40 6.67 12.69
C ILE A 811 -14.04 7.47 13.83
N VAL A 812 -13.48 8.63 14.17
CA VAL A 812 -13.91 9.49 15.29
C VAL A 812 -15.26 10.17 15.01
N ASP A 813 -15.41 10.83 13.86
CA ASP A 813 -16.61 11.61 13.53
C ASP A 813 -17.78 10.76 12.98
N MET A 814 -17.74 9.43 13.17
CA MET A 814 -18.70 8.47 12.60
C MET A 814 -20.16 8.86 12.87
N LYS A 815 -20.45 9.37 14.08
CA LYS A 815 -21.79 9.85 14.47
C LYS A 815 -22.30 10.99 13.59
N GLN A 816 -21.46 11.98 13.32
CA GLN A 816 -21.83 13.16 12.51
C GLN A 816 -21.90 12.81 11.02
N ILE A 817 -20.95 11.99 10.54
CA ILE A 817 -20.93 11.44 9.17
C ILE A 817 -22.23 10.68 8.88
N MET A 818 -22.61 9.74 9.74
CA MET A 818 -23.82 8.94 9.56
C MET A 818 -25.09 9.78 9.70
N LYS A 819 -25.12 10.77 10.61
CA LYS A 819 -26.23 11.71 10.70
C LYS A 819 -26.43 12.48 9.39
N SER A 820 -25.35 12.95 8.76
CA SER A 820 -25.40 13.62 7.45
C SER A 820 -25.89 12.70 6.34
N LEU A 821 -25.31 11.50 6.21
CA LEU A 821 -25.63 10.55 5.14
C LEU A 821 -27.08 10.04 5.22
N ILE A 822 -27.58 9.74 6.42
CA ILE A 822 -28.98 9.36 6.62
C ILE A 822 -29.92 10.54 6.30
N SER A 823 -29.56 11.77 6.69
CA SER A 823 -30.35 12.97 6.35
C SER A 823 -30.43 13.19 4.84
N GLN A 824 -29.31 13.02 4.11
CA GLN A 824 -29.27 13.14 2.65
C GLN A 824 -30.11 12.06 1.96
N TYR A 825 -30.10 10.83 2.49
CA TYR A 825 -30.99 9.76 2.04
C TYR A 825 -32.46 10.12 2.29
N GLU A 826 -32.82 10.53 3.50
CA GLU A 826 -34.20 10.89 3.87
C GLU A 826 -34.73 12.06 3.04
N GLN A 827 -33.93 13.10 2.81
CA GLN A 827 -34.27 14.23 1.94
C GLN A 827 -34.53 13.80 0.48
N LEU A 828 -33.79 12.81 -0.03
CA LEU A 828 -33.96 12.30 -1.40
C LEU A 828 -35.11 11.29 -1.54
N ARG A 829 -35.41 10.51 -0.50
CA ARG A 829 -36.36 9.39 -0.54
C ARG A 829 -37.68 9.68 0.18
N GLY A 830 -37.80 10.81 0.88
CA GLY A 830 -38.96 11.19 1.70
C GLY A 830 -39.12 10.36 2.98
N CYS A 831 -38.17 9.49 3.30
CA CYS A 831 -38.15 8.62 4.47
C CYS A 831 -36.73 8.08 4.76
N PRO A 832 -36.38 7.81 6.03
CA PRO A 832 -35.08 7.26 6.38
C PRO A 832 -35.01 5.75 6.02
N PRO A 833 -33.80 5.19 5.79
CA PRO A 833 -33.66 3.80 5.38
C PRO A 833 -34.00 2.86 6.53
N THR A 834 -34.85 1.85 6.31
CA THR A 834 -35.22 0.89 7.37
C THR A 834 -34.11 -0.13 7.67
N ALA A 835 -33.08 -0.21 6.84
CA ALA A 835 -31.92 -1.07 7.00
C ALA A 835 -30.63 -0.38 6.49
N ILE A 836 -29.50 -0.60 7.16
CA ILE A 836 -28.18 -0.09 6.78
C ILE A 836 -27.20 -1.25 6.72
N VAL A 837 -26.57 -1.45 5.55
CA VAL A 837 -25.49 -2.43 5.35
C VAL A 837 -24.18 -1.67 5.20
N PHE A 838 -23.29 -1.82 6.18
CA PHE A 838 -22.08 -1.02 6.36
C PHE A 838 -20.82 -1.85 6.09
N PHE A 839 -20.09 -1.51 5.02
CA PHE A 839 -18.83 -2.16 4.65
C PHE A 839 -17.63 -1.31 5.10
N ARG A 840 -16.75 -1.88 5.93
CA ARG A 840 -15.60 -1.18 6.52
C ARG A 840 -14.29 -1.79 6.05
N ASP A 841 -13.48 -1.05 5.28
CA ASP A 841 -12.22 -1.54 4.70
C ASP A 841 -11.01 -1.22 5.58
N GLY A 842 -10.01 -2.09 5.59
CA GLY A 842 -8.67 -1.77 6.08
C GLY A 842 -8.35 -1.94 7.59
N ILE A 843 -9.31 -2.32 8.45
CA ILE A 843 -9.01 -2.66 9.86
C ILE A 843 -8.17 -3.95 9.93
N SER A 844 -7.26 -4.07 10.91
CA SER A 844 -6.55 -5.32 11.17
C SER A 844 -7.29 -6.24 12.17
N GLU A 845 -7.04 -7.55 12.08
CA GLU A 845 -7.73 -8.58 12.88
C GLU A 845 -7.72 -8.30 14.40
N GLY A 846 -6.57 -7.88 14.94
CA GLY A 846 -6.41 -7.58 16.37
C GLY A 846 -7.02 -6.24 16.83
N GLU A 847 -7.64 -5.49 15.92
CA GLU A 847 -8.32 -4.22 16.23
C GLU A 847 -9.85 -4.33 16.05
N PHE A 848 -10.36 -5.44 15.48
CA PHE A 848 -11.76 -5.63 15.06
C PHE A 848 -12.77 -5.23 16.13
N ASP A 849 -12.69 -5.77 17.35
CA ASP A 849 -13.61 -5.43 18.45
C ASP A 849 -13.53 -3.95 18.81
N SER A 850 -12.31 -3.48 19.12
CA SER A 850 -12.07 -2.11 19.57
C SER A 850 -12.51 -1.03 18.57
N VAL A 851 -12.65 -1.37 17.28
CA VAL A 851 -13.18 -0.49 16.24
C VAL A 851 -14.68 -0.70 16.04
N PHE A 852 -15.14 -1.96 15.97
CA PHE A 852 -16.55 -2.35 15.82
C PHE A 852 -17.43 -1.74 16.91
N GLU A 853 -17.04 -1.88 18.18
CA GLU A 853 -17.78 -1.34 19.33
C GLU A 853 -17.98 0.18 19.20
N LYS A 854 -16.91 0.92 18.88
CA LYS A 854 -16.90 2.39 18.81
C LYS A 854 -17.66 2.91 17.61
N GLU A 855 -17.45 2.32 16.43
CA GLU A 855 -18.14 2.74 15.20
C GLU A 855 -19.63 2.35 15.25
N LEU A 856 -19.99 1.16 15.74
CA LEU A 856 -21.39 0.73 15.85
C LEU A 856 -22.16 1.51 16.92
N THR A 857 -21.54 1.85 18.06
CA THR A 857 -22.13 2.78 19.05
C THR A 857 -22.39 4.15 18.38
N SER A 858 -21.41 4.67 17.64
CA SER A 858 -21.53 5.95 16.92
C SER A 858 -22.64 5.93 15.85
N ILE A 859 -22.81 4.82 15.13
CA ILE A 859 -23.90 4.60 14.16
C ILE A 859 -25.27 4.58 14.88
N ARG A 860 -25.40 3.85 15.99
CA ARG A 860 -26.62 3.81 16.81
C ARG A 860 -26.97 5.20 17.35
N GLU A 861 -26.00 5.92 17.90
CA GLU A 861 -26.15 7.29 18.39
C GLU A 861 -26.56 8.29 17.29
N ALA A 862 -26.02 8.18 16.07
CA ALA A 862 -26.40 9.03 14.95
C ALA A 862 -27.89 8.91 14.65
N CYS A 863 -28.42 7.69 14.72
CA CYS A 863 -29.83 7.41 14.47
C CYS A 863 -30.73 7.89 15.63
N VAL A 864 -30.29 7.81 16.91
CA VAL A 864 -30.95 8.54 18.05
C VAL A 864 -31.08 10.02 17.73
N ALA A 865 -29.97 10.63 17.30
CA ALA A 865 -29.83 12.07 17.11
C ALA A 865 -30.58 12.60 15.86
N LEU A 866 -31.25 11.71 15.12
CA LEU A 866 -32.23 12.03 14.08
C LEU A 866 -33.67 11.85 14.60
N SER A 867 -33.96 10.71 15.24
CA SER A 867 -35.24 10.51 15.92
C SER A 867 -35.12 9.54 17.11
N PRO A 868 -35.70 9.87 18.28
CA PRO A 868 -35.71 8.99 19.45
C PRO A 868 -36.32 7.59 19.22
N CYS A 869 -37.09 7.38 18.15
CA CYS A 869 -37.74 6.09 17.85
C CYS A 869 -37.20 5.35 16.60
N TYR A 870 -36.43 6.01 15.73
CA TYR A 870 -35.90 5.39 14.50
C TYR A 870 -34.58 4.66 14.79
N ARG A 871 -34.56 3.32 14.93
CA ARG A 871 -33.35 2.48 14.75
C ARG A 871 -33.62 1.45 13.63
N PRO A 872 -32.82 1.42 12.55
CA PRO A 872 -32.98 0.49 11.44
C PRO A 872 -32.31 -0.86 11.74
N TYR A 873 -32.56 -1.86 10.90
CA TYR A 873 -31.74 -3.08 10.89
C TYR A 873 -30.29 -2.71 10.51
N LEU A 874 -29.30 -3.14 11.30
CA LEU A 874 -27.89 -2.87 11.05
C LEU A 874 -27.14 -4.15 10.69
N THR A 875 -26.33 -4.11 9.64
CA THR A 875 -25.38 -5.17 9.28
C THR A 875 -24.00 -4.55 9.06
N TYR A 876 -23.02 -4.90 9.89
CA TYR A 876 -21.65 -4.37 9.81
C TYR A 876 -20.71 -5.46 9.28
N ILE A 877 -19.97 -5.15 8.20
CA ILE A 877 -19.15 -6.11 7.45
C ILE A 877 -17.74 -5.54 7.32
N VAL A 878 -16.78 -6.14 8.03
CA VAL A 878 -15.36 -5.81 7.83
C VAL A 878 -14.87 -6.47 6.53
N VAL A 879 -14.24 -5.67 5.69
CA VAL A 879 -13.68 -6.08 4.40
C VAL A 879 -12.16 -6.02 4.49
N SER A 880 -11.48 -7.17 4.39
CA SER A 880 -10.01 -7.22 4.29
C SER A 880 -9.60 -7.61 2.89
N LYS A 881 -8.93 -6.70 2.18
CA LYS A 881 -8.39 -6.92 0.82
C LYS A 881 -6.92 -7.32 0.80
N ARG A 882 -6.27 -7.43 1.97
CA ARG A 882 -4.81 -7.57 2.11
C ARG A 882 -4.42 -8.79 2.97
N HIS A 883 -5.10 -9.90 2.76
CA HIS A 883 -4.83 -11.18 3.41
C HIS A 883 -3.81 -12.05 2.66
N HIS A 884 -3.38 -13.12 3.32
CA HIS A 884 -2.43 -14.11 2.81
C HIS A 884 -3.07 -15.40 2.26
N THR A 885 -4.39 -15.55 2.38
CA THR A 885 -5.22 -16.56 1.69
C THR A 885 -5.13 -16.41 0.16
N ARG A 886 -4.88 -17.52 -0.55
CA ARG A 886 -4.92 -17.70 -2.01
C ARG A 886 -5.76 -18.94 -2.33
N PHE A 887 -6.36 -18.95 -3.51
CA PHE A 887 -7.06 -20.11 -4.07
C PHE A 887 -6.57 -20.38 -5.49
N PHE A 888 -6.48 -21.65 -5.84
CA PHE A 888 -6.04 -22.16 -7.14
C PHE A 888 -7.07 -23.18 -7.65
N PRO A 889 -7.29 -23.35 -8.96
CA PRO A 889 -8.16 -24.40 -9.47
C PRO A 889 -7.52 -25.78 -9.26
N THR A 890 -8.33 -26.84 -9.11
CA THR A 890 -7.85 -28.23 -9.09
C THR A 890 -7.53 -28.80 -10.48
N THR A 891 -7.95 -28.11 -11.53
CA THR A 891 -7.77 -28.49 -12.94
C THR A 891 -7.21 -27.31 -13.73
N SER A 892 -6.24 -27.58 -14.59
CA SER A 892 -5.52 -26.59 -15.40
C SER A 892 -6.13 -26.47 -16.80
N GLU A 893 -7.37 -26.00 -16.88
CA GLU A 893 -8.05 -25.62 -18.14
C GLU A 893 -7.99 -24.09 -18.37
#